data_AF-A0A395MBG4-F1
#
_entry.id   AF-A0A395MBG4-F1
#
_cell.length_a   1.000
_cell.length_b   1.000
_cell.length_c   1.000
_cell.angle_alpha   90.00
_cell.angle_beta   90.00
_cell.angle_gamma   90.00
#
_symmetry.space_group_name_H-M   'P 1'
#
loop_
_entity.id
_entity.type
_entity.pdbx_description
1 polymer ?
#
loop_
_entity_poly.entity_id
_entity_poly.type
_entity_poly.pdbx_seq_one_letter_code
_entity_poly.pdbx_strand_id
1 'polypeptide(L)'
;MTDDFSLFTSMRYDPQLEQVGGTYGLSGKGWNFENESPLYMLDFHRDRLLKAASHWRWQPAIDRLSGEDGLSSLAQLLLDNVETSQRMPLKIKLVMSRHGDIEVEQVKTSEVPLQNLFPARLPEPSRPSHDDEPQRTTTFNLLVDQAATKRSEYTHFKTTKRPMYDAARQRAGITYADPAEVLIVNQDDGSVMEGTFTTPYFWRDGRWVTPPVAAHFSWDQGSGGQDGTSRRWALERGLVSEQEINVDSLTHGEECWINKPPALRSTVMTSETQEEAIAEGRRLYGAKQFKPALKYFTRAMQSCPCTRQASEGGSIFNEAMYTCECEVRKTFNKCDNKLHIQALDHRAATFEDIKELERAQKDAEWMLELAPRLPDGYLRLGKILRLQKKHEFAWKVYTAGIETGNKHHQVDLPKFKKLQNARQSLHARFYRRDPLNNPPEIIQRIFNYLDFASLARCTGVSKQWRRYLSGHGNERLWRTLLFTSKIPLNRPPGIKSIKKLIAYSGKDVRQIIIDDISRFRLTQQKLLILLGSKNLERLELRGRVEEDLTIPNASGILKKLSHITLQDILTRKPQILSPLLHHASESLQILHIIGLPQTGSSGAHFPHLPNLQYLRLEEYSRPSPFRMSTWQLAHKTPCLQQLYLQDVQLSAEIPVDTRLDECWPRLRAVTVHGPNDSDLDTAHTIQQLTSLRGGRALQYIDFDFRWKPDDEGPLGLIVLLERLNQEPETLTTDGYNKHCQYTDLRSLRLRRAMIPPLKLQKVLGDSLGAHKLHTLDLAFPLDHQGALEGSASTRHIQDHDWLRGEHGIRCIGLSEFRFRAYPKTDDEMYLPGFLASFPNLEVLEINSSHYDQREFCIMIEAILKVTHLQKIYQKTVLGDWGDKLREATGKQGVELIWGDRPRQWPLIIEDDS
;
A
#
# COMPACT_ATOMS: atom_id res chain seq x y z
N MET A 1 -10.16 10.30 -20.87
CA MET A 1 -8.71 10.48 -20.71
C MET A 1 -8.44 11.95 -21.02
N THR A 2 -8.14 12.75 -20.00
CA THR A 2 -7.79 14.16 -20.20
C THR A 2 -6.35 14.20 -20.69
N ASP A 3 -6.12 14.64 -21.93
CA ASP A 3 -4.78 14.85 -22.49
C ASP A 3 -4.00 15.81 -21.58
N ASP A 4 -2.82 15.37 -21.15
CA ASP A 4 -1.94 16.11 -20.26
C ASP A 4 -0.90 16.88 -21.11
N PHE A 5 -1.03 18.20 -21.17
CA PHE A 5 -0.12 19.09 -21.89
C PHE A 5 -0.03 20.45 -21.18
N SER A 6 0.99 21.23 -21.52
CA SER A 6 1.24 22.57 -20.99
C SER A 6 1.37 23.60 -22.12
N LEU A 7 1.07 24.86 -21.82
CA LEU A 7 1.35 25.97 -22.72
C LEU A 7 2.81 26.39 -22.54
N PHE A 8 3.47 26.85 -23.60
CA PHE A 8 4.81 27.40 -23.42
C PHE A 8 5.12 28.53 -24.39
N THR A 9 6.04 29.39 -23.96
CA THR A 9 6.59 30.50 -24.72
C THR A 9 8.10 30.48 -24.62
N SER A 10 8.80 30.96 -25.65
CA SER A 10 10.24 31.17 -25.59
C SER A 10 10.57 32.57 -26.08
N MET A 11 11.33 33.31 -25.29
CA MET A 11 11.69 34.71 -25.52
C MET A 11 13.18 34.94 -25.26
N ARG A 12 13.70 36.10 -25.69
CA ARG A 12 15.07 36.52 -25.43
C ARG A 12 15.09 37.40 -24.17
N TYR A 13 16.03 37.14 -23.28
CA TYR A 13 16.52 38.10 -22.32
C TYR A 13 17.84 38.66 -22.86
N ASP A 14 17.96 39.96 -22.92
CA ASP A 14 19.18 40.62 -23.36
C ASP A 14 19.29 41.99 -22.69
N PRO A 15 20.36 42.24 -21.89
CA PRO A 15 20.56 43.53 -21.26
C PRO A 15 20.62 44.71 -22.24
N GLN A 16 20.99 44.49 -23.52
CA GLN A 16 20.99 45.56 -24.53
C GLN A 16 19.58 46.10 -24.82
N LEU A 17 18.53 45.33 -24.52
CA LEU A 17 17.14 45.75 -24.76
C LEU A 17 16.67 46.86 -23.82
N GLU A 18 17.34 47.07 -22.69
CA GLU A 18 17.06 48.17 -21.75
C GLU A 18 17.28 49.55 -22.41
N GLN A 19 18.10 49.61 -23.46
CA GLN A 19 18.45 50.85 -24.15
C GLN A 19 17.50 51.19 -25.32
N VAL A 20 16.54 50.32 -25.64
CA VAL A 20 15.68 50.45 -26.84
C VAL A 20 14.83 51.72 -26.81
N GLY A 21 14.22 52.05 -25.66
CA GLY A 21 13.41 53.26 -25.51
C GLY A 21 14.18 54.59 -25.73
N GLY A 22 15.51 54.57 -25.61
CA GLY A 22 16.37 55.75 -25.79
C GLY A 22 17.25 55.74 -27.05
N THR A 23 17.15 54.72 -27.91
CA THR A 23 18.04 54.57 -29.08
C THR A 23 17.57 55.40 -30.28
N TYR A 24 18.40 56.32 -30.75
CA TYR A 24 18.12 57.16 -31.93
C TYR A 24 17.90 56.32 -33.18
N GLY A 25 16.72 56.42 -33.82
CA GLY A 25 16.34 55.67 -35.02
C GLY A 25 15.42 54.46 -34.79
N LEU A 26 15.16 54.07 -33.54
CA LEU A 26 14.18 53.04 -33.18
C LEU A 26 12.99 53.68 -32.44
N SER A 27 11.87 53.90 -33.14
CA SER A 27 10.62 54.43 -32.55
C SER A 27 9.47 53.45 -32.77
N GLY A 28 8.71 53.13 -31.71
CA GLY A 28 7.58 52.21 -31.80
C GLY A 28 6.73 52.16 -30.53
N LYS A 29 5.67 51.35 -30.55
CA LYS A 29 4.81 51.02 -29.39
C LYS A 29 5.02 49.56 -28.96
N GLY A 30 4.82 49.26 -27.68
CA GLY A 30 4.97 47.92 -27.11
C GLY A 30 6.07 47.81 -26.05
N TRP A 31 6.14 46.66 -25.38
CA TRP A 31 6.85 46.48 -24.11
C TRP A 31 8.24 47.13 -24.00
N ASN A 32 9.16 46.85 -24.93
CA ASN A 32 10.54 47.35 -24.89
C ASN A 32 10.70 48.84 -25.26
N PHE A 33 9.68 49.47 -25.85
CA PHE A 33 9.67 50.90 -26.14
C PHE A 33 9.07 51.71 -24.98
N GLU A 34 8.20 51.07 -24.20
CA GLU A 34 7.46 51.69 -23.09
C GLU A 34 8.09 51.40 -21.72
N ASN A 35 8.97 50.39 -21.63
CA ASN A 35 9.60 49.95 -20.39
C ASN A 35 11.10 49.69 -20.60
N GLU A 36 11.93 50.16 -19.66
CA GLU A 36 13.34 49.77 -19.55
C GLU A 36 13.44 48.31 -19.08
N SER A 37 13.39 47.37 -20.03
CA SER A 37 13.32 45.95 -19.72
C SER A 37 14.22 45.11 -20.63
N PRO A 38 15.00 44.15 -20.06
CA PRO A 38 15.79 43.21 -20.83
C PRO A 38 14.96 42.06 -21.44
N LEU A 39 13.65 41.98 -21.15
CA LEU A 39 12.75 40.96 -21.69
C LEU A 39 12.19 41.38 -23.05
N TYR A 40 12.48 40.61 -24.09
CA TYR A 40 12.07 40.89 -25.46
C TYR A 40 10.58 40.60 -25.71
N MET A 41 9.80 41.63 -26.04
CA MET A 41 8.37 41.60 -26.43
C MET A 41 7.47 40.88 -25.41
N LEU A 42 7.64 41.17 -24.12
CA LEU A 42 6.95 40.45 -23.05
C LEU A 42 5.42 40.49 -23.19
N ASP A 43 4.87 41.64 -23.56
CA ASP A 43 3.46 41.86 -23.89
C ASP A 43 2.91 40.83 -24.89
N PHE A 44 3.62 40.61 -26.01
CA PHE A 44 3.20 39.62 -27.01
C PHE A 44 3.36 38.19 -26.52
N HIS A 45 4.39 37.90 -25.74
CA HIS A 45 4.57 36.58 -25.14
C HIS A 45 3.49 36.26 -24.11
N ARG A 46 3.08 37.24 -23.29
CA ARG A 46 1.94 37.16 -22.37
C ARG A 46 0.65 36.92 -23.14
N ASP A 47 0.35 37.75 -24.13
CA ASP A 47 -0.90 37.67 -24.90
C ASP A 47 -1.06 36.30 -25.57
N ARG A 48 0.02 35.74 -26.12
CA ARG A 48 0.02 34.40 -26.70
C ARG A 48 -0.40 33.33 -25.68
N LEU A 49 0.14 33.38 -24.46
CA LEU A 49 -0.23 32.45 -23.40
C LEU A 49 -1.68 32.66 -22.97
N LEU A 50 -2.13 33.92 -22.84
CA LEU A 50 -3.49 34.26 -22.43
C LEU A 50 -4.54 33.81 -23.46
N LYS A 51 -4.28 34.00 -24.75
CA LYS A 51 -5.15 33.53 -25.85
C LYS A 51 -5.30 32.00 -25.80
N ALA A 52 -4.19 31.29 -25.61
CA ALA A 52 -4.20 29.84 -25.49
C ALA A 52 -4.94 29.37 -24.23
N ALA A 53 -4.65 29.96 -23.06
CA ALA A 53 -5.33 29.64 -21.81
C ALA A 53 -6.84 29.90 -21.89
N SER A 54 -7.23 31.00 -22.54
CA SER A 54 -8.64 31.34 -22.83
C SER A 54 -9.32 30.29 -23.70
N HIS A 55 -8.65 29.81 -24.75
CA HIS A 55 -9.19 28.80 -25.65
C HIS A 55 -9.54 27.49 -24.91
N TRP A 56 -8.64 26.99 -24.05
CA TRP A 56 -8.89 25.79 -23.25
C TRP A 56 -9.60 26.05 -21.92
N ARG A 57 -10.03 27.29 -21.64
CA ARG A 57 -10.71 27.71 -20.41
C ARG A 57 -9.93 27.39 -19.14
N TRP A 58 -8.61 27.61 -19.15
CA TRP A 58 -7.74 27.41 -18.00
C TRP A 58 -7.84 28.61 -17.04
N GLN A 59 -8.93 28.69 -16.28
CA GLN A 59 -9.24 29.85 -15.43
C GLN A 59 -8.07 30.31 -14.55
N PRO A 60 -7.34 29.43 -13.84
CA PRO A 60 -6.20 29.88 -13.02
C PRO A 60 -5.07 30.54 -13.83
N ALA A 61 -4.82 30.06 -15.05
CA ALA A 61 -3.84 30.65 -15.95
C ALA A 61 -4.32 31.98 -16.54
N ILE A 62 -5.63 32.08 -16.84
CA ILE A 62 -6.27 33.32 -17.29
C ILE A 62 -6.16 34.39 -16.20
N ASP A 63 -6.54 34.07 -14.98
CA ASP A 63 -6.50 34.99 -13.83
C ASP A 63 -5.08 35.50 -13.58
N ARG A 64 -4.08 34.62 -13.72
CA ARG A 64 -2.67 34.97 -13.53
C ARG A 64 -2.09 35.89 -14.62
N LEU A 65 -2.62 35.82 -15.85
CA LEU A 65 -2.08 36.55 -17.01
C LEU A 65 -2.88 37.80 -17.37
N SER A 66 -4.12 37.93 -16.90
CA SER A 66 -5.04 39.00 -17.30
C SER A 66 -4.64 40.36 -16.74
N GLY A 67 -4.92 41.41 -17.51
CA GLY A 67 -4.70 42.80 -17.10
C GLY A 67 -3.23 43.22 -17.02
N GLU A 68 -2.99 44.48 -16.64
CA GLU A 68 -1.64 45.03 -16.46
C GLU A 68 -0.91 44.41 -15.26
N ASP A 69 -1.65 44.04 -14.21
CA ASP A 69 -1.09 43.36 -13.04
C ASP A 69 -0.50 42.00 -13.41
N GLY A 70 -1.19 41.23 -14.26
CA GLY A 70 -0.69 39.94 -14.76
C GLY A 70 0.58 40.09 -15.60
N LEU A 71 0.66 41.14 -16.42
CA LEU A 71 1.86 41.44 -17.22
C LEU A 71 3.05 41.84 -16.33
N SER A 72 2.82 42.72 -15.35
CA SER A 72 3.83 43.18 -14.40
C SER A 72 4.33 42.04 -13.50
N SER A 73 3.42 41.21 -12.99
CA SER A 73 3.73 40.02 -12.20
C SER A 73 4.56 39.00 -13.00
N LEU A 74 4.23 38.81 -14.28
CA LEU A 74 5.00 37.95 -15.17
C LEU A 74 6.42 38.49 -15.41
N ALA A 75 6.55 39.80 -15.60
CA ALA A 75 7.85 40.46 -15.75
C ALA A 75 8.73 40.24 -14.51
N GLN A 76 8.18 40.51 -13.33
CA GLN A 76 8.88 40.34 -12.05
C GLN A 76 9.31 38.88 -11.85
N LEU A 77 8.38 37.93 -12.05
CA LEU A 77 8.66 36.50 -11.95
C LEU A 77 9.83 36.09 -12.85
N LEU A 78 9.85 36.57 -14.10
CA LEU A 78 10.92 36.24 -15.04
C LEU A 78 12.26 36.83 -14.59
N LEU A 79 12.28 38.09 -14.13
CA LEU A 79 13.51 38.74 -13.68
C LEU A 79 14.07 38.10 -12.40
N ASP A 80 13.21 37.70 -11.47
CA ASP A 80 13.59 37.01 -10.22
C ASP A 80 14.21 35.62 -10.49
N ASN A 81 13.84 34.98 -11.60
CA ASN A 81 14.33 33.64 -11.97
C ASN A 81 15.52 33.66 -12.94
N VAL A 82 15.94 34.83 -13.42
CA VAL A 82 17.10 34.96 -14.31
C VAL A 82 18.38 35.17 -13.51
N GLU A 83 19.42 34.40 -13.80
CA GLU A 83 20.75 34.61 -13.19
C GLU A 83 21.38 35.91 -13.71
N THR A 84 21.19 37.00 -12.98
CA THR A 84 21.67 38.35 -13.33
C THR A 84 23.19 38.52 -13.25
N SER A 85 23.92 37.55 -12.69
CA SER A 85 25.36 37.63 -12.41
C SER A 85 26.27 37.78 -13.62
N GLN A 86 25.80 37.56 -14.85
CA GLN A 86 26.65 37.54 -16.05
C GLN A 86 26.25 38.52 -17.17
N ARG A 87 25.22 39.38 -16.98
CA ARG A 87 24.68 40.34 -17.99
C ARG A 87 24.90 39.91 -19.44
N MET A 88 24.46 38.70 -19.78
CA MET A 88 24.63 38.11 -21.10
C MET A 88 23.28 37.70 -21.70
N PRO A 89 23.14 37.60 -23.04
CA PRO A 89 21.89 37.19 -23.64
C PRO A 89 21.52 35.74 -23.29
N LEU A 90 20.25 35.54 -22.97
CA LEU A 90 19.65 34.25 -22.65
C LEU A 90 18.40 34.01 -23.50
N LYS A 91 18.13 32.75 -23.79
CA LYS A 91 16.81 32.28 -24.22
C LYS A 91 16.06 31.81 -22.97
N ILE A 92 14.96 32.47 -22.67
CA ILE A 92 14.04 32.11 -21.58
C ILE A 92 12.89 31.30 -22.17
N LYS A 93 12.65 30.10 -21.65
CA LYS A 93 11.48 29.29 -21.96
C LYS A 93 10.60 29.22 -20.72
N LEU A 94 9.37 29.68 -20.87
CA LEU A 94 8.35 29.64 -19.82
C LEU A 94 7.33 28.57 -20.17
N VAL A 95 7.12 27.63 -19.25
CA VAL A 95 6.14 26.55 -19.37
C VAL A 95 5.04 26.77 -18.32
N MET A 96 3.78 26.75 -18.75
CA MET A 96 2.62 27.04 -17.92
C MET A 96 1.67 25.83 -17.87
N SER A 97 1.36 25.40 -16.64
CA SER A 97 0.39 24.34 -16.37
C SER A 97 -1.05 24.85 -16.48
N ARG A 98 -2.02 23.92 -16.56
CA ARG A 98 -3.46 24.25 -16.49
C ARG A 98 -3.91 24.87 -15.17
N HIS A 99 -3.12 24.71 -14.12
CA HIS A 99 -3.37 25.27 -12.80
C HIS A 99 -2.72 26.65 -12.62
N GLY A 100 -2.08 27.19 -13.67
CA GLY A 100 -1.42 28.50 -13.62
C GLY A 100 -0.03 28.45 -12.97
N ASP A 101 0.53 27.26 -12.75
CA ASP A 101 1.93 27.12 -12.33
C ASP A 101 2.86 27.47 -13.49
N ILE A 102 3.95 28.16 -13.18
CA ILE A 102 4.92 28.63 -14.17
C ILE A 102 6.30 28.08 -13.82
N GLU A 103 6.88 27.35 -14.77
CA GLU A 103 8.28 26.92 -14.74
C GLU A 103 9.09 27.75 -15.73
N VAL A 104 10.28 28.19 -15.32
CA VAL A 104 11.20 29.01 -16.11
C VAL A 104 12.49 28.25 -16.35
N GLU A 105 12.80 28.00 -17.62
CA GLU A 105 14.08 27.43 -18.07
C GLU A 105 14.88 28.52 -18.78
N GLN A 106 16.19 28.61 -18.52
CA GLN A 106 17.08 29.57 -19.18
C GLN A 106 18.26 28.87 -19.86
N VAL A 107 18.59 29.31 -21.08
CA VAL A 107 19.72 28.79 -21.87
C VAL A 107 20.52 29.94 -22.45
N LYS A 108 21.86 29.90 -22.29
CA LYS A 108 22.75 30.91 -22.89
C LYS A 108 22.60 30.98 -24.39
N THR A 109 22.62 32.20 -24.92
CA THR A 109 22.42 32.42 -26.35
C THR A 109 23.36 33.50 -26.89
N SER A 110 23.56 33.52 -28.20
CA SER A 110 24.50 34.46 -28.83
C SER A 110 23.98 35.90 -28.79
N GLU A 111 24.90 36.85 -28.69
CA GLU A 111 24.64 38.26 -28.97
C GLU A 111 24.10 38.45 -30.39
N VAL A 112 23.11 39.31 -30.51
CA VAL A 112 22.42 39.63 -31.77
C VAL A 112 22.24 41.15 -31.79
N PRO A 113 22.63 41.84 -32.89
CA PRO A 113 22.44 43.29 -32.99
C PRO A 113 20.97 43.70 -32.83
N LEU A 114 20.73 44.89 -32.28
CA LEU A 114 19.36 45.41 -32.10
C LEU A 114 18.60 45.52 -33.42
N GLN A 115 19.27 45.80 -34.54
CA GLN A 115 18.67 45.85 -35.88
C GLN A 115 18.14 44.50 -36.37
N ASN A 116 18.67 43.38 -35.83
CA ASN A 116 18.15 42.05 -36.10
C ASN A 116 16.95 41.67 -35.21
N LEU A 117 16.77 42.37 -34.08
CA LEU A 117 15.63 42.18 -33.17
C LEU A 117 14.47 43.13 -33.56
N PHE A 118 14.77 44.41 -33.78
CA PHE A 118 13.81 45.43 -34.21
C PHE A 118 14.19 46.01 -35.58
N PRO A 119 14.09 45.23 -36.68
CA PRO A 119 14.41 45.73 -38.01
C PRO A 119 13.43 46.82 -38.46
N ALA A 120 13.94 47.91 -39.02
CA ALA A 120 13.12 48.95 -39.63
C ALA A 120 12.53 48.51 -40.99
N ARG A 121 13.24 47.63 -41.71
CA ARG A 121 12.78 46.93 -42.93
C ARG A 121 13.52 45.60 -43.09
N LEU A 122 12.92 44.67 -43.83
CA LEU A 122 13.58 43.43 -44.25
C LEU A 122 14.19 43.63 -45.65
N PRO A 123 15.50 43.36 -45.85
CA PRO A 123 16.16 43.57 -47.13
C PRO A 123 15.60 42.62 -48.18
N GLU A 124 15.52 43.08 -49.44
CA GLU A 124 15.05 42.28 -50.58
C GLU A 124 16.00 41.09 -50.87
N PRO A 125 15.50 40.00 -51.49
CA PRO A 125 16.34 38.89 -51.91
C PRO A 125 17.53 39.34 -52.76
N SER A 126 18.68 38.67 -52.60
CA SER A 126 19.92 38.96 -53.34
C SER A 126 20.54 40.35 -53.14
N ARG A 127 19.94 41.25 -52.34
CA ARG A 127 20.53 42.55 -51.98
C ARG A 127 21.37 42.46 -50.70
N PRO A 128 22.60 42.99 -50.67
CA PRO A 128 23.38 43.10 -49.43
C PRO A 128 22.66 43.98 -48.39
N SER A 129 22.69 43.58 -47.11
CA SER A 129 22.14 44.37 -46.02
C SER A 129 22.95 45.65 -45.79
N HIS A 130 22.28 46.78 -45.59
CA HIS A 130 22.89 48.02 -45.08
C HIS A 130 23.07 47.97 -43.54
N ASP A 131 23.86 48.88 -42.96
CA ASP A 131 24.16 48.91 -41.52
C ASP A 131 22.91 49.07 -40.61
N ASP A 132 21.84 49.65 -41.15
CA ASP A 132 20.54 49.86 -40.48
C ASP A 132 19.55 48.70 -40.70
N GLU A 133 19.93 47.67 -41.47
CA GLU A 133 19.13 46.49 -41.79
C GLU A 133 19.63 45.24 -41.05
N PRO A 134 18.77 44.21 -40.89
CA PRO A 134 19.18 42.96 -40.29
C PRO A 134 20.33 42.31 -41.06
N GLN A 135 21.41 42.00 -40.35
CA GLN A 135 22.62 41.42 -40.92
C GLN A 135 22.46 39.92 -41.16
N ARG A 136 22.90 39.45 -42.35
CA ARG A 136 22.85 38.05 -42.79
C ARG A 136 23.96 37.21 -42.14
N THR A 137 23.90 37.04 -40.83
CA THR A 137 24.97 36.36 -40.05
C THR A 137 24.93 34.83 -40.14
N THR A 138 23.79 34.23 -40.50
CA THR A 138 23.65 32.77 -40.62
C THR A 138 22.56 32.39 -41.62
N THR A 139 22.90 31.55 -42.59
CA THR A 139 21.97 30.97 -43.56
C THR A 139 21.42 29.63 -43.07
N PHE A 140 20.12 29.40 -43.28
CA PHE A 140 19.44 28.13 -42.96
C PHE A 140 18.93 27.45 -44.22
N ASN A 141 19.07 26.13 -44.28
CA ASN A 141 18.43 25.32 -45.30
C ASN A 141 16.96 25.09 -44.93
N LEU A 142 16.04 25.59 -45.74
CA LEU A 142 14.61 25.33 -45.59
C LEU A 142 14.22 24.10 -46.39
N LEU A 143 13.72 23.10 -45.68
CA LEU A 143 13.24 21.84 -46.24
C LEU A 143 11.71 21.85 -46.21
N VAL A 144 11.08 21.37 -47.28
CA VAL A 144 9.63 21.18 -47.30
C VAL A 144 9.32 19.80 -46.73
N ASP A 145 8.42 19.73 -45.75
CA ASP A 145 7.97 18.45 -45.20
C ASP A 145 7.26 17.63 -46.28
N GLN A 146 7.65 16.36 -46.41
CA GLN A 146 7.09 15.44 -47.39
C GLN A 146 5.73 14.88 -46.95
N ALA A 147 5.36 15.04 -45.68
CA ALA A 147 4.03 14.68 -45.19
C ALA A 147 3.25 15.93 -44.80
N ALA A 148 2.03 16.04 -45.31
CA ALA A 148 1.15 17.14 -44.94
C ALA A 148 0.61 16.97 -43.51
N THR A 149 0.40 18.09 -42.82
CA THR A 149 -0.05 18.17 -41.43
C THR A 149 -1.46 18.73 -41.38
N LYS A 150 -2.34 18.03 -40.66
CA LYS A 150 -3.68 18.55 -40.37
C LYS A 150 -3.59 19.72 -39.38
N ARG A 151 -4.20 20.85 -39.72
CA ARG A 151 -4.40 21.97 -38.78
C ARG A 151 -5.12 21.48 -37.50
N SER A 152 -4.77 22.05 -36.35
CA SER A 152 -5.40 21.74 -35.06
C SER A 152 -5.14 22.86 -34.06
N GLU A 153 -5.77 22.79 -32.89
CA GLU A 153 -5.51 23.72 -31.80
C GLU A 153 -4.03 23.70 -31.38
N TYR A 154 -3.35 22.56 -31.56
CA TYR A 154 -1.93 22.37 -31.24
C TYR A 154 -0.98 22.88 -32.33
N THR A 155 -1.47 23.13 -33.56
CA THR A 155 -0.71 23.88 -34.58
C THR A 155 -0.96 25.38 -34.48
N HIS A 156 -2.11 25.80 -33.96
CA HIS A 156 -2.45 27.21 -33.80
C HIS A 156 -1.88 27.84 -32.51
N PHE A 157 -1.90 27.12 -31.39
CA PHE A 157 -1.34 27.58 -30.11
C PHE A 157 -0.09 26.82 -29.71
N LYS A 158 0.83 27.48 -29.01
CA LYS A 158 2.14 26.94 -28.69
C LYS A 158 2.08 26.07 -27.43
N THR A 159 2.05 24.74 -27.63
CA THR A 159 1.90 23.76 -26.54
C THR A 159 3.03 22.72 -26.53
N THR A 160 3.25 22.06 -25.40
CA THR A 160 4.21 20.95 -25.28
C THR A 160 3.82 19.70 -26.08
N LYS A 161 2.60 19.63 -26.60
CA LYS A 161 2.14 18.56 -27.49
C LYS A 161 2.57 18.87 -28.93
N ARG A 162 3.78 18.44 -29.30
CA ARG A 162 4.43 18.75 -30.59
C ARG A 162 4.75 17.56 -31.52
N PRO A 163 4.06 16.40 -31.46
CA PRO A 163 4.47 15.22 -32.25
C PRO A 163 4.47 15.47 -33.77
N MET A 164 3.59 16.33 -34.29
CA MET A 164 3.58 16.70 -35.71
C MET A 164 4.86 17.42 -36.15
N TYR A 165 5.37 18.33 -35.33
CA TYR A 165 6.62 19.05 -35.61
C TYR A 165 7.85 18.17 -35.43
N ASP A 166 7.87 17.34 -34.37
CA ASP A 166 8.98 16.42 -34.13
C ASP A 166 9.09 15.37 -35.25
N ALA A 167 7.95 14.87 -35.73
CA ALA A 167 7.90 13.95 -36.85
C ALA A 167 8.37 14.58 -38.18
N ALA A 168 8.04 15.86 -38.43
CA ALA A 168 8.51 16.60 -39.60
C ALA A 168 10.05 16.73 -39.62
N ARG A 169 10.66 17.10 -38.48
CA ARG A 169 12.12 17.16 -38.35
C ARG A 169 12.78 15.79 -38.48
N GLN A 170 12.15 14.76 -37.91
CA GLN A 170 12.64 13.39 -38.00
C GLN A 170 12.66 12.89 -39.46
N ARG A 171 11.58 13.13 -40.23
CA ARG A 171 11.52 12.80 -41.66
C ARG A 171 12.60 13.52 -42.46
N ALA A 172 12.86 14.79 -42.13
CA ALA A 172 13.90 15.59 -42.76
C ALA A 172 15.33 15.22 -42.33
N GLY A 173 15.50 14.35 -41.32
CA GLY A 173 16.82 13.94 -40.83
C GLY A 173 17.61 15.05 -40.13
N ILE A 174 16.93 16.11 -39.66
CA ILE A 174 17.60 17.27 -39.03
C ILE A 174 17.34 17.34 -37.52
N THR A 175 18.35 17.79 -36.79
CA THR A 175 18.31 18.05 -35.35
C THR A 175 18.10 19.54 -35.05
N TYR A 176 17.82 19.92 -33.80
CA TYR A 176 17.69 21.32 -33.40
C TYR A 176 19.02 22.12 -33.49
N ALA A 177 20.16 21.44 -33.65
CA ALA A 177 21.47 22.08 -33.78
C ALA A 177 21.83 22.43 -35.24
N ASP A 178 21.20 21.77 -36.20
CA ASP A 178 21.50 21.97 -37.61
C ASP A 178 21.06 23.37 -38.07
N PRO A 179 21.80 24.01 -38.98
CA PRO A 179 21.36 25.23 -39.66
C PRO A 179 20.29 24.89 -40.71
N ALA A 180 19.23 24.18 -40.30
CA ALA A 180 18.14 23.76 -41.14
C ALA A 180 16.79 23.82 -40.39
N GLU A 181 15.74 24.08 -41.15
CA GLU A 181 14.37 24.15 -40.66
C GLU A 181 13.42 23.48 -41.67
N VAL A 182 12.32 22.93 -41.18
CA VAL A 182 11.30 22.26 -42.00
C VAL A 182 10.04 23.10 -42.04
N LEU A 183 9.58 23.41 -43.26
CA LEU A 183 8.28 24.03 -43.54
C LEU A 183 7.18 22.97 -43.44
N ILE A 184 6.17 23.26 -42.63
CA ILE A 184 4.97 22.44 -42.43
C ILE A 184 3.96 22.79 -43.51
N VAL A 185 3.49 21.76 -44.22
CA VAL A 185 2.50 21.88 -45.30
C VAL A 185 1.13 21.49 -44.76
N ASN A 186 0.13 22.29 -45.04
CA ASN A 186 -1.25 22.07 -44.65
C ASN A 186 -1.86 20.93 -45.47
N GLN A 187 -2.48 19.98 -44.78
CA GLN A 187 -3.10 18.82 -45.42
C GLN A 187 -4.31 19.17 -46.28
N ASP A 188 -5.04 20.23 -45.96
CA ASP A 188 -6.34 20.50 -46.59
C ASP A 188 -6.19 21.19 -47.97
N ASP A 189 -5.20 22.07 -48.12
CA ASP A 189 -5.05 22.96 -49.28
C ASP A 189 -3.62 23.01 -49.86
N GLY A 190 -2.66 22.31 -49.24
CA GLY A 190 -1.24 22.32 -49.67
C GLY A 190 -0.51 23.64 -49.39
N SER A 191 -1.11 24.57 -48.64
CA SER A 191 -0.45 25.82 -48.24
C SER A 191 0.62 25.58 -47.18
N VAL A 192 1.67 26.41 -47.17
CA VAL A 192 2.67 26.44 -46.10
C VAL A 192 2.02 27.05 -44.87
N MET A 193 2.09 26.34 -43.74
CA MET A 193 1.54 26.80 -42.46
C MET A 193 2.55 27.70 -41.72
N GLU A 194 3.75 27.15 -41.48
CA GLU A 194 4.86 27.73 -40.72
C GLU A 194 6.08 26.78 -40.81
N GLY A 195 7.17 27.08 -40.11
CA GLY A 195 8.26 26.14 -39.84
C GLY A 195 8.10 25.42 -38.49
N THR A 196 8.91 24.39 -38.22
CA THR A 196 8.75 23.59 -36.99
C THR A 196 8.98 24.36 -35.69
N PHE A 197 9.77 25.45 -35.72
CA PHE A 197 9.84 26.41 -34.63
C PHE A 197 9.96 27.88 -35.07
N THR A 198 9.90 28.16 -36.38
CA THR A 198 9.95 29.51 -36.96
C THR A 198 8.72 29.84 -37.81
N THR A 199 8.32 31.10 -37.83
CA THR A 199 7.57 31.78 -38.88
C THR A 199 8.45 32.09 -40.11
N PRO A 200 8.07 31.62 -41.30
CA PRO A 200 8.72 31.98 -42.57
C PRO A 200 8.13 33.24 -43.21
N TYR A 201 8.97 33.99 -43.90
CA TYR A 201 8.62 35.15 -44.72
C TYR A 201 9.16 34.94 -46.13
N PHE A 202 8.27 35.00 -47.11
CA PHE A 202 8.54 34.76 -48.53
C PHE A 202 8.48 36.06 -49.31
N TRP A 203 9.23 36.17 -50.41
CA TRP A 203 9.19 37.35 -51.27
C TRP A 203 8.19 37.14 -52.42
N ARG A 204 7.12 37.93 -52.45
CA ARG A 204 6.08 37.86 -53.50
C ARG A 204 5.70 39.27 -53.92
N ASP A 205 5.56 39.50 -55.21
CA ASP A 205 5.05 40.76 -55.79
C ASP A 205 5.76 42.02 -55.24
N GLY A 206 7.08 41.95 -55.04
CA GLY A 206 7.89 43.07 -54.55
C GLY A 206 7.76 43.37 -53.05
N ARG A 207 7.22 42.45 -52.25
CA ARG A 207 7.05 42.61 -50.81
C ARG A 207 7.29 41.29 -50.04
N TRP A 208 7.56 41.40 -48.75
CA TRP A 208 7.62 40.26 -47.85
C TRP A 208 6.24 39.83 -47.39
N VAL A 209 5.96 38.54 -47.49
CA VAL A 209 4.66 37.96 -47.11
C VAL A 209 4.84 36.76 -46.18
N THR A 210 3.87 36.56 -45.28
CA THR A 210 3.81 35.40 -44.36
C THR A 210 2.48 34.68 -44.53
N PRO A 211 2.40 33.35 -44.32
CA PRO A 211 1.13 32.63 -44.35
C PRO A 211 0.08 33.25 -43.39
N PRO A 212 -1.20 33.36 -43.81
CA PRO A 212 -2.27 33.92 -43.00
C PRO A 212 -2.61 33.05 -41.79
N VAL A 213 -2.92 33.66 -40.64
CA VAL A 213 -3.32 32.95 -39.42
C VAL A 213 -4.54 33.66 -38.84
N ALA A 214 -5.63 32.91 -38.62
CA ALA A 214 -6.85 33.46 -38.05
C ALA A 214 -6.62 34.03 -36.63
N ALA A 215 -7.32 35.11 -36.28
CA ALA A 215 -7.16 35.77 -34.97
C ALA A 215 -7.59 34.88 -33.78
N HIS A 216 -8.50 33.95 -34.05
CA HIS A 216 -8.89 32.86 -33.15
C HIS A 216 -8.73 31.54 -33.90
N PHE A 217 -8.54 30.45 -33.18
CA PHE A 217 -8.49 29.13 -33.80
C PHE A 217 -9.73 28.89 -34.66
N SER A 218 -9.50 28.59 -35.93
CA SER A 218 -10.54 28.34 -36.92
C SER A 218 -10.15 27.12 -37.75
N TRP A 219 -11.14 26.27 -38.03
CA TRP A 219 -10.97 25.15 -38.94
C TRP A 219 -10.94 25.60 -40.40
N ASP A 220 -11.58 26.72 -40.73
CA ASP A 220 -11.84 27.12 -42.11
C ASP A 220 -11.04 28.35 -42.57
N GLN A 221 -10.45 29.11 -41.63
CA GLN A 221 -9.75 30.36 -41.92
C GLN A 221 -8.25 30.28 -41.64
N GLY A 222 -7.46 30.90 -42.52
CA GLY A 222 -6.00 30.94 -42.46
C GLY A 222 -5.34 29.60 -42.83
N SER A 223 -4.01 29.57 -42.79
CA SER A 223 -3.19 28.41 -43.12
C SER A 223 -2.97 27.46 -41.94
N GLY A 224 -3.62 27.68 -40.78
CA GLY A 224 -3.60 26.78 -39.62
C GLY A 224 -2.31 26.75 -38.79
N GLY A 225 -1.33 27.62 -39.09
CA GLY A 225 -0.09 27.80 -38.33
C GLY A 225 -0.25 28.61 -37.03
N GLN A 226 0.86 28.79 -36.31
CA GLN A 226 0.89 29.49 -35.02
C GLN A 226 0.69 31.01 -35.11
N ASP A 227 -0.01 31.58 -34.13
CA ASP A 227 -0.03 33.04 -33.89
C ASP A 227 1.28 33.49 -33.20
N GLY A 228 2.36 33.58 -33.99
CA GLY A 228 3.72 33.88 -33.52
C GLY A 228 3.91 35.33 -33.04
N THR A 229 4.74 35.56 -32.03
CA THR A 229 4.98 36.90 -31.45
C THR A 229 5.71 37.84 -32.40
N SER A 230 6.80 37.40 -33.02
CA SER A 230 7.51 38.24 -34.02
C SER A 230 6.73 38.37 -35.33
N ARG A 231 5.87 37.40 -35.64
CA ARG A 231 4.92 37.48 -36.77
C ARG A 231 3.96 38.64 -36.56
N ARG A 232 3.28 38.65 -35.40
CA ARG A 232 2.40 39.75 -34.97
C ARG A 232 3.14 41.08 -34.99
N TRP A 233 4.33 41.13 -34.41
CA TRP A 233 5.15 42.36 -34.38
C TRP A 233 5.45 42.90 -35.79
N ALA A 234 5.83 42.03 -36.74
CA ALA A 234 6.15 42.42 -38.11
C ALA A 234 4.93 42.87 -38.90
N LEU A 235 3.77 42.23 -38.70
CA LEU A 235 2.49 42.59 -39.32
C LEU A 235 1.99 43.95 -38.81
N GLU A 236 1.99 44.17 -37.49
CA GLU A 236 1.55 45.44 -36.88
C GLU A 236 2.39 46.65 -37.31
N ARG A 237 3.60 46.41 -37.83
CA ARG A 237 4.53 47.43 -38.34
C ARG A 237 4.58 47.53 -39.86
N GLY A 238 3.76 46.75 -40.56
CA GLY A 238 3.72 46.75 -42.03
C GLY A 238 5.02 46.27 -42.70
N LEU A 239 5.88 45.56 -41.97
CA LEU A 239 7.12 44.99 -42.53
C LEU A 239 6.84 43.82 -43.47
N VAL A 240 5.75 43.12 -43.18
CA VAL A 240 5.26 41.96 -43.93
C VAL A 240 3.75 42.04 -44.01
N SER A 241 3.18 41.31 -44.96
CA SER A 241 1.73 41.20 -45.15
C SER A 241 1.29 39.73 -45.24
N GLU A 242 0.04 39.44 -44.91
CA GLU A 242 -0.48 38.08 -45.05
C GLU A 242 -0.74 37.75 -46.53
N GLN A 243 -0.28 36.58 -46.97
CA GLN A 243 -0.61 35.99 -48.27
C GLN A 243 -0.45 34.47 -48.16
N GLU A 244 -1.39 33.73 -48.74
CA GLU A 244 -1.28 32.27 -48.82
C GLU A 244 -0.13 31.86 -49.74
N ILE A 245 0.67 30.89 -49.29
CA ILE A 245 1.82 30.37 -50.03
C ILE A 245 1.57 28.90 -50.27
N ASN A 246 1.23 28.52 -51.51
CA ASN A 246 1.11 27.12 -51.87
C ASN A 246 2.51 26.49 -51.99
N VAL A 247 2.68 25.27 -51.51
CA VAL A 247 3.96 24.55 -51.57
C VAL A 247 4.51 24.41 -52.99
N ASP A 248 3.62 24.28 -53.99
CA ASP A 248 3.98 24.15 -55.40
C ASP A 248 4.53 25.45 -55.99
N SER A 249 4.34 26.59 -55.31
CA SER A 249 4.92 27.88 -55.72
C SER A 249 6.37 28.07 -55.27
N LEU A 250 6.91 27.15 -54.45
CA LEU A 250 8.27 27.24 -53.92
C LEU A 250 9.28 26.70 -54.94
N THR A 251 10.42 27.38 -55.05
CA THR A 251 11.52 26.94 -55.93
C THR A 251 12.79 26.64 -55.16
N HIS A 252 13.59 25.67 -55.62
CA HIS A 252 14.88 25.37 -54.99
C HIS A 252 15.82 26.56 -55.12
N GLY A 253 16.40 27.00 -53.98
CA GLY A 253 17.27 28.17 -53.92
C GLY A 253 16.55 29.50 -53.67
N GLU A 254 15.23 29.50 -53.50
CA GLU A 254 14.45 30.69 -53.13
C GLU A 254 14.88 31.25 -51.77
N GLU A 255 15.21 32.55 -51.73
CA GLU A 255 15.61 33.23 -50.50
C GLU A 255 14.39 33.59 -49.65
N CYS A 256 14.40 33.15 -48.38
CA CYS A 256 13.34 33.42 -47.42
C CYS A 256 13.94 33.92 -46.09
N TRP A 257 13.19 34.73 -45.35
CA TRP A 257 13.53 35.09 -43.98
C TRP A 257 12.79 34.18 -42.98
N ILE A 258 13.43 33.88 -41.85
CA ILE A 258 12.81 33.15 -40.73
C ILE A 258 13.14 33.83 -39.40
N ASN A 259 12.22 33.78 -38.44
CA ASN A 259 12.43 34.27 -37.07
C ASN A 259 13.06 33.20 -36.16
N LYS A 260 14.39 33.13 -36.06
CA LYS A 260 15.03 32.16 -35.14
C LYS A 260 15.20 32.69 -33.70
N PRO A 261 14.85 31.90 -32.65
CA PRO A 261 15.40 32.09 -31.31
C PRO A 261 16.79 31.39 -31.18
N PRO A 262 17.82 32.00 -30.55
CA PRO A 262 19.19 31.62 -30.84
C PRO A 262 19.65 30.37 -30.06
N ALA A 263 20.54 29.56 -30.67
CA ALA A 263 21.20 28.39 -30.09
C ALA A 263 22.66 28.30 -30.56
N LEU A 264 23.53 27.86 -29.65
CA LEU A 264 25.00 27.87 -29.64
C LEU A 264 25.70 27.34 -30.91
N ARG A 265 26.76 28.03 -31.36
CA ARG A 265 27.86 27.44 -32.15
C ARG A 265 29.09 27.23 -31.25
N SER A 266 29.70 26.04 -31.30
CA SER A 266 30.98 25.74 -30.65
C SER A 266 32.14 25.73 -31.64
N THR A 267 33.24 26.28 -31.18
CA THR A 267 34.56 26.53 -31.77
C THR A 267 35.24 25.33 -32.44
N VAL A 268 36.00 25.63 -33.51
CA VAL A 268 36.97 24.76 -34.22
C VAL A 268 38.29 24.68 -33.43
N MET A 269 38.97 23.51 -33.37
CA MET A 269 40.43 23.34 -33.65
C MET A 269 41.06 21.94 -33.42
N THR A 270 42.09 21.69 -34.26
CA THR A 270 43.30 20.80 -34.24
C THR A 270 43.21 19.30 -33.94
N SER A 271 43.65 18.47 -34.88
CA SER A 271 43.72 16.98 -34.83
C SER A 271 44.49 16.40 -33.63
N GLU A 272 43.77 15.73 -32.73
CA GLU A 272 44.28 14.86 -31.65
C GLU A 272 43.91 13.39 -31.95
N THR A 273 44.70 12.42 -31.48
CA THR A 273 44.41 10.99 -31.66
C THR A 273 43.29 10.49 -30.73
N GLN A 274 42.64 9.36 -31.08
CA GLN A 274 41.49 8.83 -30.33
C GLN A 274 41.81 8.49 -28.85
N GLU A 275 43.02 8.00 -28.58
CA GLU A 275 43.47 7.60 -27.23
C GLU A 275 43.76 8.81 -26.33
N GLU A 276 44.44 9.82 -26.88
CA GLU A 276 44.74 11.09 -26.19
C GLU A 276 43.45 11.80 -25.79
N ALA A 277 42.46 11.82 -26.69
CA ALA A 277 41.15 12.39 -26.40
C ALA A 277 40.44 11.63 -25.26
N ILE A 278 40.54 10.30 -25.17
CA ILE A 278 39.95 9.54 -24.05
C ILE A 278 40.73 9.76 -22.75
N ALA A 279 42.05 9.85 -22.80
CA ALA A 279 42.90 10.11 -21.63
C ALA A 279 42.60 11.49 -21.04
N GLU A 280 42.55 12.53 -21.87
CA GLU A 280 42.24 13.90 -21.43
C GLU A 280 40.78 14.01 -20.97
N GLY A 281 39.85 13.37 -21.67
CA GLY A 281 38.45 13.26 -21.22
C GLY A 281 38.33 12.64 -19.83
N ARG A 282 39.08 11.56 -19.54
CA ARG A 282 39.10 10.91 -18.21
C ARG A 282 39.69 11.81 -17.13
N ARG A 283 40.78 12.52 -17.43
CA ARG A 283 41.40 13.49 -16.51
C ARG A 283 40.40 14.58 -16.12
N LEU A 284 39.71 15.16 -17.11
CA LEU A 284 38.68 16.18 -16.91
C LEU A 284 37.45 15.65 -16.17
N TYR A 285 37.02 14.42 -16.49
CA TYR A 285 35.94 13.74 -15.78
C TYR A 285 36.28 13.53 -14.28
N GLY A 286 37.50 13.07 -13.97
CA GLY A 286 38.00 12.95 -12.60
C GLY A 286 38.06 14.29 -11.85
N ALA A 287 38.35 15.37 -12.58
CA ALA A 287 38.31 16.75 -12.07
C ALA A 287 36.88 17.35 -11.99
N LYS A 288 35.82 16.56 -12.25
CA LYS A 288 34.41 16.99 -12.30
C LYS A 288 34.12 18.09 -13.33
N GLN A 289 34.98 18.26 -14.32
CA GLN A 289 34.79 19.18 -15.44
C GLN A 289 34.04 18.48 -16.58
N PHE A 290 32.74 18.22 -16.35
CA PHE A 290 31.94 17.36 -17.22
C PHE A 290 31.72 17.92 -18.64
N LYS A 291 31.46 19.23 -18.78
CA LYS A 291 31.26 19.86 -20.10
C LYS A 291 32.52 19.75 -20.99
N PRO A 292 33.73 20.07 -20.50
CA PRO A 292 34.97 19.78 -21.21
C PRO A 292 35.15 18.28 -21.51
N ALA A 293 34.95 17.40 -20.53
CA ALA A 293 35.11 15.95 -20.71
C ALA A 293 34.23 15.39 -21.84
N LEU A 294 32.97 15.85 -21.94
CA LEU A 294 32.04 15.46 -23.02
C LEU A 294 32.56 15.81 -24.42
N LYS A 295 33.26 16.94 -24.57
CA LYS A 295 33.85 17.34 -25.86
C LYS A 295 34.91 16.33 -26.29
N TYR A 296 35.79 15.96 -25.37
CA TYR A 296 36.86 15.00 -25.61
C TYR A 296 36.32 13.58 -25.88
N PHE A 297 35.34 13.09 -25.11
CA PHE A 297 34.72 11.78 -25.38
C PHE A 297 33.96 11.76 -26.71
N THR A 298 33.27 12.85 -27.07
CA THR A 298 32.56 12.96 -28.36
C THR A 298 33.54 12.98 -29.52
N ARG A 299 34.66 13.68 -29.38
CA ARG A 299 35.74 13.71 -30.37
C ARG A 299 36.38 12.33 -30.55
N ALA A 300 36.69 11.64 -29.45
CA ALA A 300 37.22 10.29 -29.48
C ALA A 300 36.26 9.32 -30.19
N MET A 301 34.95 9.44 -29.92
CA MET A 301 33.92 8.64 -30.59
C MET A 301 33.88 8.94 -32.10
N GLN A 302 33.83 10.21 -32.50
CA GLN A 302 33.78 10.64 -33.92
C GLN A 302 35.03 10.27 -34.73
N SER A 303 36.12 9.91 -34.05
CA SER A 303 37.35 9.44 -34.67
C SER A 303 37.23 7.98 -35.19
N CYS A 304 36.20 7.23 -34.77
CA CYS A 304 35.94 5.90 -35.32
C CYS A 304 35.34 5.97 -36.73
N PRO A 305 35.86 5.20 -37.71
CA PRO A 305 35.26 5.10 -39.06
C PRO A 305 33.80 4.63 -39.06
N CYS A 306 33.44 3.79 -38.08
CA CYS A 306 32.09 3.27 -37.88
C CYS A 306 31.03 4.35 -37.64
N THR A 307 31.44 5.50 -37.08
CA THR A 307 30.55 6.64 -36.82
C THR A 307 30.20 7.41 -38.10
N ARG A 308 31.01 7.27 -39.17
CA ARG A 308 30.76 7.88 -40.49
C ARG A 308 29.83 7.06 -41.38
N GLN A 309 29.65 5.77 -41.10
CA GLN A 309 28.74 4.88 -41.84
C GLN A 309 27.33 4.81 -41.23
N ALA A 310 27.17 5.18 -39.97
CA ALA A 310 25.87 5.23 -39.29
C ALA A 310 24.99 6.41 -39.72
N SER A 311 25.55 7.42 -40.42
CA SER A 311 24.84 8.62 -40.89
C SER A 311 24.03 8.44 -42.18
N GLU A 312 24.07 7.26 -42.83
CA GLU A 312 23.32 6.97 -44.06
C GLU A 312 22.10 6.04 -43.85
N GLY A 313 21.83 5.57 -42.62
CA GLY A 313 20.74 4.64 -42.35
C GLY A 313 20.00 4.98 -41.06
N GLY A 314 18.74 5.43 -41.20
CA GLY A 314 17.84 5.62 -40.07
C GLY A 314 17.71 4.36 -39.20
N SER A 315 17.44 4.57 -37.91
CA SER A 315 17.37 3.55 -36.85
C SER A 315 16.62 2.27 -37.25
N ILE A 316 17.39 1.26 -37.67
CA ILE A 316 16.95 -0.12 -37.94
C ILE A 316 16.51 -0.85 -36.65
N PHE A 317 16.64 -0.22 -35.48
CA PHE A 317 16.28 -0.79 -34.17
C PHE A 317 14.83 -1.29 -34.08
N ASN A 318 13.89 -0.65 -34.80
CA ASN A 318 12.48 -1.06 -34.79
C ASN A 318 12.15 -2.11 -35.87
N GLU A 319 12.93 -2.21 -36.94
CA GLU A 319 12.62 -3.05 -38.11
C GLU A 319 13.43 -4.36 -38.13
N ALA A 320 14.61 -4.40 -37.51
CA ALA A 320 15.45 -5.60 -37.43
C ALA A 320 15.20 -6.48 -36.19
N MET A 321 14.65 -5.95 -35.09
CA MET A 321 14.46 -6.73 -33.86
C MET A 321 13.13 -7.48 -33.79
N TYR A 322 12.13 -7.12 -34.61
CA TYR A 322 10.77 -7.65 -34.45
C TYR A 322 10.13 -8.27 -35.71
N THR A 323 10.76 -8.25 -36.89
CA THR A 323 10.05 -8.62 -38.14
C THR A 323 10.80 -9.39 -39.24
N CYS A 324 12.09 -9.77 -39.15
CA CYS A 324 12.70 -10.64 -40.20
C CYS A 324 13.45 -11.86 -39.66
N GLU A 325 13.14 -13.03 -40.23
CA GLU A 325 13.85 -14.31 -40.05
C GLU A 325 14.90 -14.55 -41.16
N CYS A 326 15.54 -13.50 -41.67
CA CYS A 326 16.46 -13.54 -42.81
C CYS A 326 17.93 -13.22 -42.43
N GLU A 327 18.90 -13.65 -43.26
CA GLU A 327 20.35 -13.54 -43.03
C GLU A 327 20.94 -12.12 -42.93
N VAL A 328 20.12 -11.06 -42.96
CA VAL A 328 20.52 -9.64 -42.80
C VAL A 328 21.22 -9.38 -41.45
N ARG A 329 21.13 -10.32 -40.50
CA ARG A 329 21.88 -10.32 -39.24
C ARG A 329 23.42 -10.27 -39.41
N LYS A 330 23.95 -10.53 -40.61
CA LYS A 330 25.40 -10.54 -40.90
C LYS A 330 25.95 -9.18 -41.36
N THR A 331 25.12 -8.19 -41.70
CA THR A 331 25.55 -7.01 -42.47
C THR A 331 25.70 -5.70 -41.68
N PHE A 332 25.38 -5.67 -40.38
CA PHE A 332 25.71 -4.51 -39.54
C PHE A 332 27.18 -4.56 -39.12
N ASN A 333 27.94 -3.54 -39.52
CA ASN A 333 29.36 -3.40 -39.19
C ASN A 333 29.54 -3.29 -37.66
N LYS A 334 29.82 -4.44 -37.03
CA LYS A 334 30.19 -4.54 -35.62
C LYS A 334 31.48 -3.76 -35.43
N CYS A 335 31.42 -2.68 -34.65
CA CYS A 335 32.62 -1.94 -34.30
C CYS A 335 33.34 -2.65 -33.16
N ASP A 336 34.41 -3.38 -33.47
CA ASP A 336 35.26 -4.04 -32.48
C ASP A 336 36.33 -3.10 -31.87
N ASN A 337 36.27 -1.79 -32.17
CA ASN A 337 37.21 -0.81 -31.62
C ASN A 337 36.93 -0.57 -30.12
N LYS A 338 37.79 -1.13 -29.27
CA LYS A 338 37.71 -0.99 -27.80
C LYS A 338 37.72 0.46 -27.34
N LEU A 339 38.46 1.35 -28.01
CA LEU A 339 38.53 2.77 -27.67
C LEU A 339 37.22 3.48 -27.95
N HIS A 340 36.51 3.07 -29.00
CA HIS A 340 35.20 3.62 -29.31
C HIS A 340 34.16 3.25 -28.25
N ILE A 341 34.13 1.97 -27.83
CA ILE A 341 33.24 1.52 -26.75
C ILE A 341 33.60 2.19 -25.42
N GLN A 342 34.90 2.39 -25.13
CA GLN A 342 35.34 3.13 -23.94
C GLN A 342 34.92 4.60 -23.98
N ALA A 343 35.05 5.27 -25.12
CA ALA A 343 34.61 6.66 -25.30
C ALA A 343 33.10 6.79 -25.05
N LEU A 344 32.29 5.86 -25.57
CA LEU A 344 30.85 5.81 -25.33
C LEU A 344 30.51 5.54 -23.86
N ASP A 345 31.18 4.59 -23.20
CA ASP A 345 30.94 4.30 -21.78
C ASP A 345 31.24 5.50 -20.88
N HIS A 346 32.36 6.18 -21.15
CA HIS A 346 32.75 7.39 -20.41
C HIS A 346 31.83 8.57 -20.71
N ARG A 347 31.34 8.72 -21.95
CA ARG A 347 30.36 9.74 -22.30
C ARG A 347 29.02 9.49 -21.62
N ALA A 348 28.55 8.24 -21.62
CA ALA A 348 27.35 7.83 -20.90
C ALA A 348 27.48 8.07 -19.39
N ALA A 349 28.63 7.73 -18.79
CA ALA A 349 28.91 8.02 -17.38
C ALA A 349 28.94 9.53 -17.09
N THR A 350 29.45 10.34 -18.01
CA THR A 350 29.44 11.80 -17.85
C THR A 350 28.03 12.36 -17.93
N PHE A 351 27.19 11.88 -18.85
CA PHE A 351 25.76 12.22 -18.92
C PHE A 351 25.01 11.78 -17.67
N GLU A 352 25.35 10.60 -17.12
CA GLU A 352 24.82 10.10 -15.85
C GLU A 352 25.09 11.09 -14.70
N ASP A 353 26.34 11.55 -14.53
CA ASP A 353 26.73 12.43 -13.42
C ASP A 353 26.15 13.84 -13.53
N ILE A 354 25.90 14.34 -14.74
CA ILE A 354 25.20 15.62 -14.96
C ILE A 354 23.67 15.47 -15.01
N LYS A 355 23.14 14.29 -14.67
CA LYS A 355 21.70 13.97 -14.60
C LYS A 355 20.94 14.04 -15.94
N GLU A 356 21.65 13.95 -17.06
CA GLU A 356 21.10 13.88 -18.43
C GLU A 356 20.85 12.43 -18.83
N LEU A 357 19.91 11.78 -18.15
CA LEU A 357 19.72 10.33 -18.22
C LEU A 357 19.26 9.85 -19.61
N GLU A 358 18.49 10.63 -20.36
CA GLU A 358 18.05 10.30 -21.73
C GLU A 358 19.25 10.19 -22.69
N ARG A 359 20.23 11.09 -22.55
CA ARG A 359 21.45 11.09 -23.38
C ARG A 359 22.37 9.95 -23.00
N ALA A 360 22.52 9.70 -21.70
CA ALA A 360 23.24 8.53 -21.21
C ALA A 360 22.61 7.23 -21.75
N GLN A 361 21.28 7.14 -21.77
CA GLN A 361 20.55 5.96 -22.25
C GLN A 361 20.85 5.70 -23.73
N LYS A 362 20.80 6.72 -24.59
CA LYS A 362 21.13 6.59 -26.02
C LYS A 362 22.56 6.08 -26.25
N ASP A 363 23.53 6.59 -25.49
CA ASP A 363 24.91 6.12 -25.58
C ASP A 363 25.04 4.65 -25.16
N ALA A 364 24.33 4.24 -24.13
CA ALA A 364 24.33 2.86 -23.65
C ALA A 364 23.61 1.89 -24.60
N GLU A 365 22.52 2.33 -25.24
CA GLU A 365 21.84 1.59 -26.32
C GLU A 365 22.77 1.41 -27.52
N TRP A 366 23.48 2.47 -27.90
CA TRP A 366 24.44 2.41 -29.00
C TRP A 366 25.62 1.47 -28.71
N MET A 367 26.10 1.42 -27.47
CA MET A 367 27.10 0.41 -27.06
C MET A 367 26.60 -1.02 -27.26
N LEU A 368 25.30 -1.28 -27.01
CA LEU A 368 24.69 -2.60 -27.23
C LEU A 368 24.55 -2.94 -28.71
N GLU A 369 24.26 -1.96 -29.55
CA GLU A 369 24.21 -2.14 -31.01
C GLU A 369 25.59 -2.48 -31.59
N LEU A 370 26.62 -1.74 -31.16
CA LEU A 370 27.98 -1.90 -31.66
C LEU A 370 28.65 -3.19 -31.17
N ALA A 371 28.48 -3.50 -29.88
CA ALA A 371 29.16 -4.62 -29.23
C ALA A 371 28.20 -5.44 -28.34
N PRO A 372 27.18 -6.09 -28.92
CA PRO A 372 26.16 -6.84 -28.16
C PRO A 372 26.74 -8.04 -27.39
N ARG A 373 27.97 -8.46 -27.68
CA ARG A 373 28.65 -9.55 -26.96
C ARG A 373 29.36 -9.09 -25.68
N LEU A 374 29.54 -7.77 -25.49
CA LEU A 374 30.24 -7.24 -24.33
C LEU A 374 29.25 -6.92 -23.20
N PRO A 375 29.59 -7.21 -21.93
CA PRO A 375 28.72 -6.93 -20.80
C PRO A 375 28.58 -5.42 -20.49
N ASP A 376 29.49 -4.59 -21.03
CA ASP A 376 29.59 -3.15 -20.79
C ASP A 376 28.29 -2.39 -21.11
N GLY A 377 27.72 -2.59 -22.30
CA GLY A 377 26.48 -1.92 -22.70
C GLY A 377 25.28 -2.33 -21.83
N TYR A 378 25.17 -3.62 -21.46
CA TYR A 378 24.08 -4.12 -20.62
C TYR A 378 24.17 -3.56 -19.19
N LEU A 379 25.39 -3.48 -18.64
CA LEU A 379 25.63 -2.90 -17.32
C LEU A 379 25.28 -1.41 -17.30
N ARG A 380 25.75 -0.65 -18.30
CA ARG A 380 25.52 0.79 -18.41
C ARG A 380 24.04 1.09 -18.61
N LEU A 381 23.39 0.46 -19.59
CA LEU A 381 21.98 0.68 -19.89
C LEU A 381 21.10 0.27 -18.70
N GLY A 382 21.33 -0.90 -18.10
CA GLY A 382 20.57 -1.34 -16.94
C GLY A 382 20.72 -0.40 -15.74
N LYS A 383 21.91 0.19 -15.51
CA LYS A 383 22.14 1.18 -14.44
C LYS A 383 21.34 2.46 -14.70
N ILE A 384 21.40 3.00 -15.91
CA ILE A 384 20.67 4.22 -16.30
C ILE A 384 19.15 4.01 -16.18
N LEU A 385 18.64 2.87 -16.63
CA LEU A 385 17.21 2.53 -16.51
C LEU A 385 16.76 2.43 -15.04
N ARG A 386 17.62 1.97 -14.13
CA ARG A 386 17.34 2.00 -12.70
C ARG A 386 17.26 3.44 -12.16
N LEU A 387 18.16 4.32 -12.60
CA LEU A 387 18.13 5.74 -12.22
C LEU A 387 16.88 6.44 -12.74
N GLN A 388 16.41 6.07 -13.94
CA GLN A 388 15.13 6.51 -14.51
C GLN A 388 13.89 5.85 -13.89
N LYS A 389 14.03 5.05 -12.81
CA LYS A 389 12.96 4.27 -12.17
C LYS A 389 12.26 3.25 -13.09
N LYS A 390 12.81 2.95 -14.28
CA LYS A 390 12.33 1.93 -15.23
C LYS A 390 12.86 0.54 -14.86
N HIS A 391 12.56 0.09 -13.64
CA HIS A 391 13.15 -1.11 -13.04
C HIS A 391 12.83 -2.42 -13.79
N GLU A 392 11.63 -2.55 -14.38
CA GLU A 392 11.27 -3.75 -15.17
C GLU A 392 12.13 -3.85 -16.44
N PHE A 393 12.35 -2.73 -17.13
CA PHE A 393 13.15 -2.72 -18.35
C PHE A 393 14.63 -2.95 -18.03
N ALA A 394 15.15 -2.38 -16.94
CA ALA A 394 16.48 -2.69 -16.44
C ALA A 394 16.68 -4.19 -16.17
N TRP A 395 15.67 -4.85 -15.57
CA TRP A 395 15.69 -6.29 -15.33
C TRP A 395 15.75 -7.10 -16.64
N LYS A 396 14.99 -6.70 -17.67
CA LYS A 396 15.03 -7.32 -19.00
C LYS A 396 16.42 -7.18 -19.65
N VAL A 397 17.01 -5.98 -19.61
CA VAL A 397 18.35 -5.70 -20.14
C VAL A 397 19.42 -6.55 -19.46
N TYR A 398 19.42 -6.63 -18.13
CA TYR A 398 20.37 -7.51 -17.43
C TYR A 398 20.14 -8.98 -17.76
N THR A 399 18.88 -9.42 -17.88
CA THR A 399 18.59 -10.82 -18.25
C THR A 399 19.13 -11.16 -19.64
N ALA A 400 18.91 -10.27 -20.63
CA ALA A 400 19.46 -10.42 -21.97
C ALA A 400 21.00 -10.48 -21.98
N GLY A 401 21.66 -9.64 -21.17
CA GLY A 401 23.12 -9.68 -21.04
C GLY A 401 23.66 -11.02 -20.52
N ILE A 402 23.01 -11.61 -19.50
CA ILE A 402 23.38 -12.93 -18.96
C ILE A 402 23.19 -14.02 -20.02
N GLU A 403 22.07 -14.01 -20.73
CA GLU A 403 21.78 -15.00 -21.79
C GLU A 403 22.82 -14.94 -22.92
N THR A 404 23.22 -13.74 -23.34
CA THR A 404 24.28 -13.56 -24.34
C THR A 404 25.63 -14.08 -23.84
N GLY A 405 25.98 -13.81 -22.57
CA GLY A 405 27.21 -14.32 -21.95
C GLY A 405 27.27 -15.84 -21.85
N ASN A 406 26.16 -16.45 -21.42
CA ASN A 406 26.05 -17.91 -21.31
C ASN A 406 26.22 -18.58 -22.69
N LYS A 407 25.62 -18.03 -23.74
CA LYS A 407 25.76 -18.54 -25.13
C LYS A 407 27.20 -18.45 -25.66
N HIS A 408 28.02 -17.55 -25.13
CA HIS A 408 29.39 -17.32 -25.58
C HIS A 408 30.47 -17.80 -24.60
N HIS A 409 30.12 -18.62 -23.59
CA HIS A 409 31.04 -19.17 -22.59
C HIS A 409 31.86 -18.13 -21.81
N GLN A 410 31.29 -16.95 -21.54
CA GLN A 410 31.96 -15.82 -20.86
C GLN A 410 31.66 -15.72 -19.36
N VAL A 411 31.14 -16.80 -18.76
CA VAL A 411 30.54 -16.81 -17.41
C VAL A 411 31.55 -16.45 -16.31
N ASP A 412 32.83 -16.75 -16.51
CA ASP A 412 33.89 -16.52 -15.51
C ASP A 412 34.44 -15.09 -15.47
N LEU A 413 34.05 -14.23 -16.42
CA LEU A 413 34.55 -12.85 -16.47
C LEU A 413 33.97 -11.99 -15.32
N PRO A 414 34.79 -11.15 -14.64
CA PRO A 414 34.34 -10.32 -13.51
C PRO A 414 33.14 -9.42 -13.80
N LYS A 415 33.04 -8.90 -15.04
CA LYS A 415 31.91 -8.06 -15.46
C LYS A 415 30.59 -8.83 -15.59
N PHE A 416 30.61 -10.13 -15.90
CA PHE A 416 29.40 -10.96 -15.95
C PHE A 416 28.86 -11.27 -14.55
N LYS A 417 29.74 -11.51 -13.56
CA LYS A 417 29.33 -11.60 -12.15
C LYS A 417 28.64 -10.33 -11.66
N LYS A 418 29.14 -9.14 -12.05
CA LYS A 418 28.46 -7.85 -11.75
C LYS A 418 27.05 -7.79 -12.36
N LEU A 419 26.88 -8.32 -13.57
CA LEU A 419 25.62 -8.34 -14.29
C LEU A 419 24.60 -9.28 -13.62
N GLN A 420 25.05 -10.46 -13.16
CA GLN A 420 24.23 -11.39 -12.36
C GLN A 420 23.76 -10.75 -11.04
N ASN A 421 24.67 -10.11 -10.29
CA ASN A 421 24.33 -9.44 -9.04
C ASN A 421 23.31 -8.31 -9.25
N ALA A 422 23.49 -7.49 -10.30
CA ALA A 422 22.56 -6.42 -10.65
C ALA A 422 21.17 -6.98 -11.02
N ARG A 423 21.10 -8.09 -11.77
CA ARG A 423 19.85 -8.77 -12.10
C ARG A 423 19.16 -9.33 -10.86
N GLN A 424 19.91 -9.93 -9.93
CA GLN A 424 19.35 -10.61 -8.76
C GLN A 424 18.54 -9.67 -7.86
N SER A 425 19.00 -8.44 -7.65
CA SER A 425 18.25 -7.43 -6.89
C SER A 425 16.87 -7.08 -7.47
N LEU A 426 16.68 -7.27 -8.79
CA LEU A 426 15.43 -6.95 -9.48
C LEU A 426 14.58 -8.21 -9.76
N HIS A 427 15.19 -9.38 -9.71
CA HIS A 427 14.57 -10.61 -10.20
C HIS A 427 13.32 -11.01 -9.44
N ALA A 428 13.34 -10.95 -8.10
CA ALA A 428 12.17 -11.29 -7.29
C ALA A 428 10.94 -10.43 -7.63
N ARG A 429 11.14 -9.18 -8.07
CA ARG A 429 10.06 -8.23 -8.33
C ARG A 429 9.47 -8.34 -9.76
N PHE A 430 10.30 -8.65 -10.75
CA PHE A 430 9.91 -8.59 -12.17
C PHE A 430 9.87 -9.94 -12.88
N TYR A 431 10.33 -11.01 -12.23
CA TYR A 431 10.14 -12.35 -12.75
C TYR A 431 8.66 -12.76 -12.63
N ARG A 432 7.91 -12.58 -13.71
CA ARG A 432 6.52 -13.02 -13.83
C ARG A 432 6.43 -14.15 -14.85
N ARG A 433 6.20 -15.37 -14.37
CA ARG A 433 5.81 -16.51 -15.22
C ARG A 433 4.47 -17.03 -14.76
N ASP A 434 3.69 -17.58 -15.68
CA ASP A 434 2.48 -18.30 -15.30
C ASP A 434 2.90 -19.48 -14.41
N PRO A 435 2.44 -19.53 -13.13
CA PRO A 435 2.75 -20.63 -12.22
C PRO A 435 2.32 -21.99 -12.79
N LEU A 436 1.33 -22.05 -13.69
CA LEU A 436 0.88 -23.29 -14.31
C LEU A 436 1.91 -23.94 -15.26
N ASN A 437 3.00 -23.24 -15.57
CA ASN A 437 4.13 -23.82 -16.31
C ASN A 437 5.09 -24.64 -15.41
N ASN A 438 4.85 -24.69 -14.10
CA ASN A 438 5.62 -25.53 -13.17
C ASN A 438 5.05 -26.96 -13.12
N PRO A 439 5.78 -27.93 -12.53
CA PRO A 439 5.24 -29.25 -12.25
C PRO A 439 3.98 -29.20 -11.37
N PRO A 440 3.01 -30.14 -11.54
CA PRO A 440 1.75 -30.14 -10.82
C PRO A 440 1.87 -30.04 -9.29
N GLU A 441 2.87 -30.67 -8.69
CA GLU A 441 3.10 -30.69 -7.25
C GLU A 441 3.46 -29.29 -6.73
N ILE A 442 4.26 -28.54 -7.50
CA ILE A 442 4.64 -27.17 -7.19
C ILE A 442 3.44 -26.26 -7.32
N ILE A 443 2.64 -26.44 -8.38
CA ILE A 443 1.40 -25.69 -8.59
C ILE A 443 0.46 -25.88 -7.41
N GLN A 444 0.20 -27.13 -7.03
CA GLN A 444 -0.66 -27.46 -5.88
C GLN A 444 -0.15 -26.81 -4.59
N ARG A 445 1.16 -26.88 -4.33
CA ARG A 445 1.76 -26.26 -3.15
C ARG A 445 1.58 -24.75 -3.15
N ILE A 446 1.78 -24.07 -4.28
CA ILE A 446 1.57 -22.62 -4.43
C ILE A 446 0.12 -22.26 -4.08
N PHE A 447 -0.85 -22.93 -4.72
CA PHE A 447 -2.25 -22.61 -4.53
C PHE A 447 -2.77 -22.98 -3.13
N ASN A 448 -2.17 -23.97 -2.46
CA ASN A 448 -2.54 -24.35 -1.10
C ASN A 448 -2.18 -23.28 -0.05
N TYR A 449 -1.30 -22.32 -0.38
CA TYR A 449 -1.05 -21.15 0.47
C TYR A 449 -2.04 -20.00 0.26
N LEU A 450 -2.92 -20.10 -0.76
CA LEU A 450 -3.90 -19.06 -1.03
C LEU A 450 -5.19 -19.31 -0.23
N ASP A 451 -5.78 -18.22 0.27
CA ASP A 451 -7.10 -18.29 0.88
C ASP A 451 -8.20 -18.59 -0.15
N PHE A 452 -9.34 -19.05 0.33
CA PHE A 452 -10.50 -19.38 -0.50
C PHE A 452 -10.92 -18.24 -1.44
N ALA A 453 -10.86 -16.99 -0.97
CA ALA A 453 -11.21 -15.82 -1.76
C ALA A 453 -10.25 -15.62 -2.94
N SER A 454 -8.94 -15.78 -2.71
CA SER A 454 -7.92 -15.71 -3.75
C SER A 454 -8.05 -16.86 -4.73
N LEU A 455 -8.27 -18.10 -4.25
CA LEU A 455 -8.53 -19.25 -5.11
C LEU A 455 -9.72 -19.01 -6.04
N ALA A 456 -10.83 -18.50 -5.51
CA ALA A 456 -12.00 -18.15 -6.31
C ALA A 456 -11.67 -17.09 -7.38
N ARG A 457 -10.90 -16.04 -7.04
CA ARG A 457 -10.42 -15.04 -8.01
C ARG A 457 -9.50 -15.65 -9.07
N CYS A 458 -8.64 -16.59 -8.70
CA CYS A 458 -7.74 -17.29 -9.63
C CYS A 458 -8.51 -18.07 -10.71
N THR A 459 -9.71 -18.56 -10.42
CA THR A 459 -10.59 -19.17 -11.46
C THR A 459 -11.10 -18.18 -12.51
N GLY A 460 -10.95 -16.87 -12.26
CA GLY A 460 -11.30 -15.78 -13.16
C GLY A 460 -10.17 -15.34 -14.10
N VAL A 461 -8.93 -15.80 -13.89
CA VAL A 461 -7.74 -15.34 -14.63
C VAL A 461 -7.78 -15.78 -16.10
N SER A 462 -7.97 -17.08 -16.34
CA SER A 462 -8.06 -17.64 -17.70
C SER A 462 -8.86 -18.95 -17.72
N LYS A 463 -9.23 -19.41 -18.93
CA LYS A 463 -9.88 -20.73 -19.10
C LYS A 463 -8.97 -21.88 -18.64
N GLN A 464 -7.65 -21.75 -18.84
CA GLN A 464 -6.66 -22.75 -18.40
C GLN A 464 -6.58 -22.82 -16.88
N TRP A 465 -6.46 -21.68 -16.21
CA TRP A 465 -6.46 -21.58 -14.75
C TRP A 465 -7.71 -22.18 -14.15
N ARG A 466 -8.88 -21.83 -14.69
CA ARG A 466 -10.15 -22.40 -14.24
C ARG A 466 -10.13 -23.93 -14.38
N ARG A 467 -9.79 -24.46 -15.55
CA ARG A 467 -9.75 -25.90 -15.81
C ARG A 467 -8.81 -26.64 -14.86
N TYR A 468 -7.63 -26.09 -14.60
CA TYR A 468 -6.66 -26.70 -13.69
C TYR A 468 -7.19 -26.69 -12.25
N LEU A 469 -7.56 -25.51 -11.73
CA LEU A 469 -8.00 -25.36 -10.34
C LEU A 469 -9.28 -26.13 -10.03
N SER A 470 -10.20 -26.24 -10.99
CA SER A 470 -11.42 -27.06 -10.86
C SER A 470 -11.25 -28.52 -11.28
N GLY A 471 -10.05 -28.89 -11.73
CA GLY A 471 -9.75 -30.20 -12.31
C GLY A 471 -9.47 -31.26 -11.25
N HIS A 472 -9.41 -32.51 -11.71
CA HIS A 472 -9.09 -33.65 -10.85
C HIS A 472 -7.70 -33.52 -10.24
N GLY A 473 -7.55 -33.91 -8.97
CA GLY A 473 -6.31 -33.80 -8.20
C GLY A 473 -6.18 -32.50 -7.39
N ASN A 474 -7.02 -31.49 -7.66
CA ASN A 474 -7.03 -30.20 -6.97
C ASN A 474 -8.21 -30.03 -6.00
N GLU A 475 -8.96 -31.09 -5.72
CA GLU A 475 -10.15 -31.06 -4.88
C GLU A 475 -9.86 -30.54 -3.47
N ARG A 476 -8.65 -30.81 -2.97
CA ARG A 476 -8.18 -30.41 -1.63
C ARG A 476 -8.23 -28.89 -1.43
N LEU A 477 -8.02 -28.11 -2.49
CA LEU A 477 -8.07 -26.64 -2.46
C LEU A 477 -9.48 -26.11 -2.15
N TRP A 478 -10.52 -26.92 -2.38
CA TRP A 478 -11.93 -26.52 -2.29
C TRP A 478 -12.68 -27.23 -1.14
N ARG A 479 -11.98 -27.96 -0.27
CA ARG A 479 -12.59 -28.65 0.88
C ARG A 479 -13.11 -27.70 1.96
N THR A 480 -12.61 -26.46 1.98
CA THR A 480 -13.04 -25.41 2.90
C THR A 480 -13.71 -24.29 2.10
N LEU A 481 -15.00 -24.08 2.34
CA LEU A 481 -15.77 -22.99 1.76
C LEU A 481 -15.95 -21.90 2.81
N LEU A 482 -15.22 -20.80 2.63
CA LEU A 482 -15.15 -19.70 3.59
C LEU A 482 -15.79 -18.42 3.02
N PHE A 483 -16.98 -18.08 3.50
CA PHE A 483 -17.73 -16.89 3.10
C PHE A 483 -17.67 -15.83 4.20
N THR A 484 -16.56 -15.09 4.24
CA THR A 484 -16.32 -14.05 5.26
C THR A 484 -16.75 -12.66 4.79
N SER A 485 -16.97 -11.76 5.75
CA SER A 485 -17.25 -10.34 5.50
C SER A 485 -16.10 -9.61 4.77
N LYS A 486 -14.86 -10.13 4.89
CA LYS A 486 -13.65 -9.64 4.22
C LYS A 486 -13.65 -9.88 2.70
N ILE A 487 -14.50 -10.78 2.21
CA ILE A 487 -14.73 -10.94 0.77
C ILE A 487 -15.75 -9.87 0.37
N PRO A 488 -15.39 -8.90 -0.49
CA PRO A 488 -16.37 -8.00 -1.08
C PRO A 488 -17.27 -8.82 -2.01
N LEU A 489 -18.29 -9.44 -1.43
CA LEU A 489 -19.41 -10.02 -2.17
C LEU A 489 -20.20 -8.85 -2.75
N ASN A 490 -19.73 -8.29 -3.88
CA ASN A 490 -20.49 -7.30 -4.65
C ASN A 490 -21.88 -7.85 -5.01
N ARG A 491 -22.01 -9.19 -5.07
CA ARG A 491 -23.27 -9.93 -5.11
C ARG A 491 -23.13 -11.22 -4.28
N PRO A 492 -24.16 -11.62 -3.52
CA PRO A 492 -24.18 -12.92 -2.83
C PRO A 492 -24.09 -14.08 -3.83
N PRO A 493 -23.43 -15.20 -3.48
CA PRO A 493 -23.28 -16.31 -4.41
C PRO A 493 -24.64 -16.94 -4.71
N GLY A 494 -24.93 -17.10 -6.01
CA GLY A 494 -26.11 -17.82 -6.47
C GLY A 494 -25.98 -19.33 -6.27
N ILE A 495 -27.11 -20.03 -6.29
CA ILE A 495 -27.18 -21.50 -6.15
C ILE A 495 -26.29 -22.24 -7.15
N LYS A 496 -26.27 -21.79 -8.41
CA LYS A 496 -25.41 -22.38 -9.46
C LYS A 496 -23.92 -22.27 -9.11
N SER A 497 -23.50 -21.16 -8.49
CA SER A 497 -22.11 -20.95 -8.07
C SER A 497 -21.74 -21.84 -6.90
N ILE A 498 -22.63 -21.98 -5.90
CA ILE A 498 -22.40 -22.88 -4.76
C ILE A 498 -22.26 -24.33 -5.23
N LYS A 499 -23.15 -24.79 -6.12
CA LYS A 499 -23.05 -26.14 -6.71
C LYS A 499 -21.73 -26.36 -7.44
N LYS A 500 -21.20 -25.34 -8.13
CA LYS A 500 -19.88 -25.41 -8.79
C LYS A 500 -18.74 -25.55 -7.78
N LEU A 501 -18.74 -24.74 -6.73
CA LEU A 501 -17.72 -24.80 -5.67
C LEU A 501 -17.69 -26.18 -5.00
N ILE A 502 -18.87 -26.72 -4.68
CA ILE A 502 -18.99 -28.08 -4.16
C ILE A 502 -18.45 -29.10 -5.18
N ALA A 503 -18.77 -28.94 -6.47
CA ALA A 503 -18.23 -29.83 -7.51
C ALA A 503 -16.69 -29.75 -7.62
N TYR A 504 -16.09 -28.57 -7.43
CA TYR A 504 -14.62 -28.41 -7.46
C TYR A 504 -13.92 -29.19 -6.34
N SER A 505 -14.60 -29.40 -5.20
CA SER A 505 -14.11 -30.26 -4.12
C SER A 505 -14.29 -31.76 -4.38
N GLY A 506 -14.78 -32.17 -5.57
CA GLY A 506 -15.21 -33.55 -5.79
C GLY A 506 -16.43 -33.95 -4.95
N LYS A 507 -17.25 -32.97 -4.54
CA LYS A 507 -18.37 -33.13 -3.58
C LYS A 507 -17.91 -33.59 -2.18
N ASP A 508 -16.66 -33.29 -1.82
CA ASP A 508 -16.01 -33.63 -0.54
C ASP A 508 -15.73 -32.36 0.29
N VAL A 509 -16.70 -31.45 0.40
CA VAL A 509 -16.55 -30.27 1.27
C VAL A 509 -16.55 -30.74 2.72
N ARG A 510 -15.52 -30.31 3.47
CA ARG A 510 -15.29 -30.65 4.88
C ARG A 510 -15.60 -29.50 5.82
N GLN A 511 -15.44 -28.26 5.37
CA GLN A 511 -15.69 -27.09 6.23
C GLN A 511 -16.51 -26.05 5.48
N ILE A 512 -17.55 -25.55 6.13
CA ILE A 512 -18.41 -24.48 5.62
C ILE A 512 -18.51 -23.43 6.71
N ILE A 513 -18.03 -22.22 6.41
CA ILE A 513 -18.01 -21.10 7.36
C ILE A 513 -18.66 -19.90 6.68
N ILE A 514 -19.74 -19.38 7.26
CA ILE A 514 -20.47 -18.22 6.78
C ILE A 514 -20.58 -17.21 7.92
N ASP A 515 -19.77 -16.14 7.86
CA ASP A 515 -19.70 -15.13 8.92
C ASP A 515 -20.91 -14.19 8.96
N ASP A 516 -21.63 -14.10 7.84
CA ASP A 516 -22.79 -13.24 7.71
C ASP A 516 -23.81 -13.91 6.77
N ILE A 517 -24.73 -14.68 7.36
CA ILE A 517 -25.79 -15.38 6.63
C ILE A 517 -26.79 -14.41 5.99
N SER A 518 -26.95 -13.20 6.54
CA SER A 518 -27.81 -12.16 5.99
C SER A 518 -27.22 -11.65 4.67
N ARG A 519 -25.93 -11.29 4.66
CA ARG A 519 -25.21 -10.86 3.46
C ARG A 519 -25.02 -11.99 2.46
N PHE A 520 -24.82 -13.22 2.92
CA PHE A 520 -24.80 -14.41 2.07
C PHE A 520 -26.17 -14.69 1.42
N ARG A 521 -27.25 -14.07 1.95
CA ARG A 521 -28.65 -14.35 1.63
C ARG A 521 -28.92 -15.85 1.71
N LEU A 522 -28.68 -16.43 2.89
CA LEU A 522 -28.91 -17.85 3.12
C LEU A 522 -30.40 -18.16 2.92
N THR A 523 -30.68 -19.08 1.99
CA THR A 523 -32.03 -19.57 1.71
C THR A 523 -32.12 -21.05 2.06
N GLN A 524 -33.33 -21.59 2.20
CA GLN A 524 -33.57 -23.01 2.46
C GLN A 524 -32.86 -23.89 1.42
N GLN A 525 -32.96 -23.51 0.13
CA GLN A 525 -32.31 -24.25 -0.94
C GLN A 525 -30.78 -24.20 -0.85
N LYS A 526 -30.18 -23.06 -0.45
CA LYS A 526 -28.73 -22.97 -0.24
C LYS A 526 -28.29 -23.84 0.94
N LEU A 527 -29.04 -23.81 2.04
CA LEU A 527 -28.78 -24.64 3.21
C LEU A 527 -28.77 -26.12 2.85
N LEU A 528 -29.81 -26.61 2.15
CA LEU A 528 -29.89 -28.02 1.71
C LEU A 528 -28.70 -28.44 0.84
N ILE A 529 -28.25 -27.55 -0.06
CA ILE A 529 -27.09 -27.83 -0.92
C ILE A 529 -25.80 -27.92 -0.11
N LEU A 530 -25.60 -27.02 0.87
CA LEU A 530 -24.42 -26.99 1.72
C LEU A 530 -24.36 -28.23 2.63
N LEU A 531 -25.48 -28.60 3.25
CA LEU A 531 -25.60 -29.78 4.13
C LEU A 531 -25.55 -31.11 3.36
N GLY A 532 -25.64 -31.11 2.03
CA GLY A 532 -25.56 -32.31 1.19
C GLY A 532 -24.16 -32.93 1.10
N SER A 533 -23.14 -32.34 1.74
CA SER A 533 -21.75 -32.82 1.72
C SER A 533 -21.55 -33.96 2.72
N LYS A 534 -21.22 -35.17 2.22
CA LYS A 534 -21.17 -36.40 3.04
C LYS A 534 -20.09 -36.39 4.13
N ASN A 535 -18.98 -35.70 3.89
CA ASN A 535 -17.84 -35.63 4.80
C ASN A 535 -17.69 -34.25 5.46
N LEU A 536 -18.80 -33.53 5.66
CA LEU A 536 -18.77 -32.25 6.36
C LEU A 536 -18.34 -32.48 7.82
N GLU A 537 -17.26 -31.82 8.22
CA GLU A 537 -16.62 -31.90 9.55
C GLU A 537 -16.90 -30.64 10.39
N ARG A 538 -17.01 -29.46 9.75
CA ARG A 538 -17.25 -28.17 10.43
C ARG A 538 -18.31 -27.34 9.73
N LEU A 539 -19.27 -26.83 10.50
CA LEU A 539 -20.32 -25.92 10.04
C LEU A 539 -20.39 -24.70 10.96
N GLU A 540 -20.17 -23.51 10.40
CA GLU A 540 -20.38 -22.24 11.08
C GLU A 540 -21.37 -21.36 10.34
N LEU A 541 -22.41 -20.93 11.04
CA LEU A 541 -23.45 -20.04 10.54
C LEU A 541 -23.61 -18.87 11.52
N ARG A 542 -23.26 -17.67 11.08
CA ARG A 542 -23.32 -16.46 11.91
C ARG A 542 -24.22 -15.39 11.31
N GLY A 543 -25.04 -14.77 12.15
CA GLY A 543 -25.95 -13.69 11.79
C GLY A 543 -27.42 -14.12 11.78
N ARG A 544 -28.28 -13.21 11.31
CA ARG A 544 -29.74 -13.38 11.35
C ARG A 544 -30.30 -13.76 9.98
N VAL A 545 -31.34 -14.57 9.96
CA VAL A 545 -32.02 -14.98 8.73
C VAL A 545 -33.52 -14.75 8.86
N GLU A 546 -34.11 -14.14 7.83
CA GLU A 546 -35.55 -13.91 7.76
C GLU A 546 -36.29 -15.16 7.27
N GLU A 547 -35.71 -15.87 6.30
CA GLU A 547 -36.28 -17.07 5.68
C GLU A 547 -36.45 -18.23 6.68
N ASP A 548 -37.54 -18.98 6.56
CA ASP A 548 -37.78 -20.18 7.37
C ASP A 548 -36.85 -21.31 6.96
N LEU A 549 -35.93 -21.64 7.87
CA LEU A 549 -34.97 -22.71 7.68
C LEU A 549 -35.44 -23.98 8.37
N THR A 550 -35.27 -25.11 7.70
CA THR A 550 -35.49 -26.46 8.24
C THR A 550 -34.32 -27.37 7.90
N ILE A 551 -33.96 -28.23 8.85
CA ILE A 551 -32.94 -29.26 8.62
C ILE A 551 -33.64 -30.45 7.94
N PRO A 552 -33.07 -30.99 6.84
CA PRO A 552 -33.69 -32.10 6.13
C PRO A 552 -33.69 -33.36 7.00
N ASN A 553 -34.84 -34.04 7.10
CA ASN A 553 -35.00 -35.30 7.82
C ASN A 553 -34.46 -36.51 7.02
N ALA A 554 -33.27 -36.37 6.43
CA ALA A 554 -32.65 -37.40 5.62
C ALA A 554 -31.73 -38.27 6.49
N SER A 555 -31.94 -39.59 6.47
CA SER A 555 -31.10 -40.50 7.24
C SER A 555 -29.65 -40.48 6.73
N GLY A 556 -28.71 -40.35 7.67
CA GLY A 556 -27.28 -40.47 7.40
C GLY A 556 -26.59 -39.25 6.79
N ILE A 557 -27.18 -38.06 6.87
CA ILE A 557 -26.48 -36.79 6.66
C ILE A 557 -25.61 -36.44 7.89
N LEU A 558 -24.57 -35.63 7.69
CA LEU A 558 -23.78 -35.00 8.76
C LEU A 558 -23.09 -35.95 9.76
N LYS A 559 -22.91 -37.24 9.43
CA LYS A 559 -22.26 -38.27 10.28
C LYS A 559 -20.80 -38.00 10.67
N LYS A 560 -20.15 -37.02 10.03
CA LYS A 560 -18.76 -36.62 10.33
C LYS A 560 -18.69 -35.22 10.94
N LEU A 561 -19.83 -34.56 11.14
CA LEU A 561 -19.89 -33.19 11.62
C LEU A 561 -19.47 -33.19 13.09
N SER A 562 -18.26 -32.72 13.35
CA SER A 562 -17.65 -32.69 14.67
C SER A 562 -17.65 -31.30 15.28
N HIS A 563 -17.84 -30.25 14.47
CA HIS A 563 -17.80 -28.86 14.91
C HIS A 563 -19.00 -28.07 14.41
N ILE A 564 -19.78 -27.50 15.33
CA ILE A 564 -20.92 -26.63 15.02
C ILE A 564 -20.76 -25.29 15.74
N THR A 565 -20.83 -24.19 14.98
CA THR A 565 -20.97 -22.84 15.53
C THR A 565 -22.22 -22.16 14.97
N LEU A 566 -23.10 -21.72 15.85
CA LEU A 566 -24.32 -21.00 15.50
C LEU A 566 -24.35 -19.66 16.25
N GLN A 567 -24.37 -18.56 15.51
CA GLN A 567 -24.46 -17.22 16.09
C GLN A 567 -25.70 -16.50 15.56
N ASP A 568 -26.54 -16.01 16.47
CA ASP A 568 -27.79 -15.25 16.25
C ASP A 568 -28.92 -16.00 15.53
N ILE A 569 -28.63 -17.05 14.76
CA ILE A 569 -29.62 -17.77 13.95
C ILE A 569 -30.74 -18.38 14.81
N LEU A 570 -30.40 -18.88 16.00
CA LEU A 570 -31.35 -19.54 16.90
C LEU A 570 -32.34 -18.56 17.55
N THR A 571 -32.02 -17.27 17.58
CA THR A 571 -32.92 -16.24 18.14
C THR A 571 -34.25 -16.14 17.38
N ARG A 572 -34.23 -16.44 16.07
CA ARG A 572 -35.42 -16.43 15.19
C ARG A 572 -35.84 -17.82 14.72
N LYS A 573 -34.91 -18.77 14.62
CA LYS A 573 -35.15 -20.11 14.07
C LYS A 573 -34.73 -21.22 15.06
N PRO A 574 -35.33 -21.29 16.27
CA PRO A 574 -34.99 -22.30 17.28
C PRO A 574 -35.13 -23.75 16.78
N GLN A 575 -36.10 -24.00 15.89
CA GLN A 575 -36.47 -25.32 15.40
C GLN A 575 -35.34 -26.05 14.66
N ILE A 576 -34.28 -25.36 14.23
CA ILE A 576 -33.16 -25.98 13.51
C ILE A 576 -32.20 -26.72 14.45
N LEU A 577 -32.15 -26.34 15.73
CA LEU A 577 -31.12 -26.81 16.66
C LEU A 577 -31.20 -28.31 16.90
N SER A 578 -32.34 -28.78 17.41
CA SER A 578 -32.53 -30.19 17.79
C SER A 578 -32.32 -31.15 16.61
N PRO A 579 -32.92 -30.93 15.41
CA PRO A 579 -32.63 -31.75 14.24
C PRO A 579 -31.16 -31.74 13.81
N LEU A 580 -30.50 -30.58 13.83
CA LEU A 580 -29.09 -30.48 13.44
C LEU A 580 -28.19 -31.29 14.38
N LEU A 581 -28.41 -31.15 15.69
CA LEU A 581 -27.67 -31.89 16.72
C LEU A 581 -27.97 -33.39 16.65
N HIS A 582 -29.22 -33.78 16.36
CA HIS A 582 -29.59 -35.19 16.23
C HIS A 582 -28.83 -35.87 15.08
N HIS A 583 -28.66 -35.20 13.93
CA HIS A 583 -27.90 -35.75 12.82
C HIS A 583 -26.39 -35.86 13.09
N ALA A 584 -25.86 -35.02 13.96
CA ALA A 584 -24.44 -34.98 14.32
C ALA A 584 -24.13 -35.68 15.65
N SER A 585 -25.10 -36.35 16.30
CA SER A 585 -24.99 -36.78 17.70
C SER A 585 -23.76 -37.62 18.01
N GLU A 586 -23.47 -38.59 17.14
CA GLU A 586 -22.36 -39.53 17.28
C GLU A 586 -21.00 -38.94 16.90
N SER A 587 -20.95 -37.82 16.18
CA SER A 587 -19.69 -37.23 15.69
C SER A 587 -19.32 -35.90 16.34
N LEU A 588 -20.29 -35.21 16.94
CA LEU A 588 -20.13 -33.86 17.47
C LEU A 588 -19.17 -33.84 18.66
N GLN A 589 -18.11 -33.04 18.54
CA GLN A 589 -17.08 -32.83 19.58
C GLN A 589 -17.09 -31.40 20.10
N ILE A 590 -17.36 -30.41 19.24
CA ILE A 590 -17.39 -28.98 19.58
C ILE A 590 -18.75 -28.38 19.23
N LEU A 591 -19.38 -27.76 20.22
CA LEU A 591 -20.60 -26.99 20.04
C LEU A 591 -20.44 -25.57 20.61
N HIS A 592 -20.63 -24.58 19.75
CA HIS A 592 -20.58 -23.16 20.10
C HIS A 592 -21.87 -22.48 19.68
N ILE A 593 -22.60 -21.91 20.64
CA ILE A 593 -23.85 -21.19 20.40
C ILE A 593 -23.75 -19.79 20.98
N ILE A 594 -24.08 -18.78 20.16
CA ILE A 594 -24.18 -17.38 20.56
C ILE A 594 -25.61 -16.90 20.26
N GLY A 595 -26.34 -16.49 21.29
CA GLY A 595 -27.73 -16.05 21.22
C GLY A 595 -28.72 -17.22 21.20
N LEU A 596 -29.12 -17.67 22.39
CA LEU A 596 -30.11 -18.73 22.62
C LEU A 596 -31.54 -18.21 22.31
N PRO A 597 -32.49 -19.13 22.05
CA PRO A 597 -33.86 -18.77 21.72
C PRO A 597 -34.62 -18.14 22.90
N GLN A 598 -35.56 -17.23 22.60
CA GLN A 598 -36.44 -16.62 23.61
C GLN A 598 -37.51 -17.63 24.07
N THR A 599 -37.78 -17.65 25.36
CA THR A 599 -38.68 -18.58 26.07
C THR A 599 -40.11 -18.59 25.48
N GLY A 600 -40.70 -19.79 25.36
CA GLY A 600 -42.11 -19.98 24.95
C GLY A 600 -42.38 -21.21 24.08
N SER A 601 -41.33 -21.83 23.54
CA SER A 601 -41.41 -23.17 22.95
C SER A 601 -40.46 -24.06 23.75
N SER A 602 -40.91 -25.28 24.07
CA SER A 602 -40.17 -26.38 24.69
C SER A 602 -38.66 -26.18 24.56
N GLY A 603 -37.96 -26.06 25.70
CA GLY A 603 -36.58 -25.57 25.79
C GLY A 603 -35.62 -26.19 24.77
N ALA A 604 -34.42 -25.61 24.58
CA ALA A 604 -33.40 -26.18 23.71
C ALA A 604 -33.16 -27.67 24.06
N HIS A 605 -33.84 -28.58 23.38
CA HIS A 605 -33.80 -30.00 23.67
C HIS A 605 -32.52 -30.53 23.06
N PHE A 606 -31.50 -30.67 23.89
CA PHE A 606 -30.26 -31.33 23.51
C PHE A 606 -30.55 -32.84 23.36
N PRO A 607 -30.28 -33.44 22.17
CA PRO A 607 -30.25 -34.88 22.06
C PRO A 607 -29.09 -35.44 22.88
N HIS A 608 -29.01 -36.75 23.03
CA HIS A 608 -27.83 -37.35 23.64
C HIS A 608 -26.61 -37.14 22.73
N LEU A 609 -25.56 -36.50 23.24
CA LEU A 609 -24.33 -36.13 22.55
C LEU A 609 -23.14 -36.82 23.24
N PRO A 610 -22.94 -38.12 23.01
CA PRO A 610 -21.99 -38.93 23.78
C PRO A 610 -20.53 -38.52 23.58
N ASN A 611 -20.19 -37.88 22.46
CA ASN A 611 -18.81 -37.52 22.09
C ASN A 611 -18.50 -36.03 22.23
N LEU A 612 -19.44 -35.22 22.75
CA LEU A 612 -19.23 -33.78 22.92
C LEU A 612 -18.19 -33.53 24.02
N GLN A 613 -17.10 -32.85 23.65
CA GLN A 613 -15.97 -32.55 24.55
C GLN A 613 -15.95 -31.06 24.94
N TYR A 614 -16.39 -30.18 24.04
CA TYR A 614 -16.28 -28.73 24.23
C TYR A 614 -17.62 -28.06 23.98
N LEU A 615 -18.14 -27.39 24.99
CA LEU A 615 -19.40 -26.66 24.92
C LEU A 615 -19.19 -25.21 25.30
N ARG A 616 -19.58 -24.31 24.39
CA ARG A 616 -19.54 -22.87 24.60
C ARG A 616 -20.91 -22.25 24.33
N LEU A 617 -21.47 -21.60 25.33
CA LEU A 617 -22.76 -20.92 25.26
C LEU A 617 -22.57 -19.47 25.65
N GLU A 618 -23.00 -18.57 24.77
CA GLU A 618 -22.96 -17.13 24.99
C GLU A 618 -24.35 -16.55 24.73
N GLU A 619 -24.79 -15.66 25.60
CA GLU A 619 -26.05 -14.94 25.46
C GLU A 619 -25.81 -13.44 25.52
N TYR A 620 -26.75 -12.66 24.97
CA TYR A 620 -26.77 -11.22 25.16
C TYR A 620 -27.48 -10.89 26.46
N SER A 621 -26.96 -9.91 27.22
CA SER A 621 -27.66 -9.38 28.40
C SER A 621 -29.07 -8.92 28.02
N ARG A 622 -30.10 -9.54 28.63
CA ARG A 622 -31.53 -9.29 28.34
C ARG A 622 -32.35 -9.23 29.64
N PRO A 623 -33.51 -8.53 29.65
CA PRO A 623 -34.37 -8.40 30.84
C PRO A 623 -34.96 -9.73 31.34
N SER A 624 -35.25 -10.67 30.43
CA SER A 624 -35.75 -12.01 30.74
C SER A 624 -34.83 -13.05 30.11
N PRO A 625 -33.73 -13.40 30.80
CA PRO A 625 -32.74 -14.35 30.30
C PRO A 625 -33.29 -15.78 30.26
N PHE A 626 -32.81 -16.56 29.29
CA PHE A 626 -33.09 -17.98 29.20
C PHE A 626 -32.39 -18.71 30.35
N ARG A 627 -33.15 -19.49 31.12
CA ARG A 627 -32.60 -20.37 32.17
C ARG A 627 -32.37 -21.77 31.62
N MET A 628 -31.14 -22.22 31.70
CA MET A 628 -30.75 -23.56 31.24
C MET A 628 -30.63 -24.52 32.43
N SER A 629 -31.23 -25.70 32.31
CA SER A 629 -31.02 -26.77 33.29
C SER A 629 -29.67 -27.44 33.08
N THR A 630 -28.75 -27.20 34.01
CA THR A 630 -27.40 -27.81 34.02
C THR A 630 -27.49 -29.33 34.06
N TRP A 631 -28.46 -29.87 34.79
CA TRP A 631 -28.66 -31.32 34.90
C TRP A 631 -29.13 -31.95 33.60
N GLN A 632 -30.12 -31.34 32.93
CA GLN A 632 -30.57 -31.81 31.63
C GLN A 632 -29.42 -31.80 30.62
N LEU A 633 -28.60 -30.75 30.65
CA LEU A 633 -27.42 -30.66 29.80
C LEU A 633 -26.39 -31.75 30.14
N ALA A 634 -26.11 -31.97 31.42
CA ALA A 634 -25.10 -32.92 31.88
C ALA A 634 -25.42 -34.37 31.49
N HIS A 635 -26.66 -34.80 31.68
CA HIS A 635 -27.13 -36.14 31.26
C HIS A 635 -27.03 -36.37 29.74
N LYS A 636 -27.06 -35.29 28.96
CA LYS A 636 -26.97 -35.36 27.50
C LYS A 636 -25.54 -35.24 26.99
N THR A 637 -24.56 -34.89 27.82
CA THR A 637 -23.17 -34.58 27.39
C THR A 637 -22.12 -35.26 28.28
N PRO A 638 -22.12 -36.60 28.40
CA PRO A 638 -21.33 -37.30 29.43
C PRO A 638 -19.80 -37.18 29.27
N CYS A 639 -19.30 -36.93 28.06
CA CYS A 639 -17.87 -36.80 27.78
C CYS A 639 -17.34 -35.36 27.82
N LEU A 640 -18.13 -34.41 28.33
CA LEU A 640 -17.76 -33.00 28.33
C LEU A 640 -16.47 -32.77 29.13
N GLN A 641 -15.51 -32.06 28.52
CA GLN A 641 -14.22 -31.72 29.10
C GLN A 641 -14.12 -30.23 29.46
N GLN A 642 -14.77 -29.36 28.68
CA GLN A 642 -14.74 -27.92 28.88
C GLN A 642 -16.13 -27.30 28.71
N LEU A 643 -16.52 -26.52 29.71
CA LEU A 643 -17.76 -25.76 29.71
C LEU A 643 -17.44 -24.26 29.77
N TYR A 644 -17.87 -23.51 28.76
CA TYR A 644 -17.79 -22.06 28.71
C TYR A 644 -19.19 -21.47 28.69
N LEU A 645 -19.48 -20.60 29.65
CA LEU A 645 -20.75 -19.89 29.79
C LEU A 645 -20.49 -18.39 29.81
N GLN A 646 -21.21 -17.63 28.99
CA GLN A 646 -21.20 -16.18 29.01
C GLN A 646 -22.61 -15.61 29.03
N ASP A 647 -22.93 -14.90 30.10
CA ASP A 647 -24.24 -14.27 30.35
C ASP A 647 -25.42 -15.25 30.31
N VAL A 648 -25.17 -16.54 30.57
CA VAL A 648 -26.17 -17.61 30.62
C VAL A 648 -26.64 -17.81 32.07
N GLN A 649 -27.95 -17.77 32.31
CA GLN A 649 -28.53 -18.14 33.61
C GLN A 649 -28.77 -19.64 33.71
N LEU A 650 -28.51 -20.20 34.90
CA LEU A 650 -28.65 -21.63 35.17
C LEU A 650 -29.78 -21.86 36.17
N SER A 651 -30.58 -22.92 35.99
CA SER A 651 -31.58 -23.32 36.97
C SER A 651 -30.98 -24.26 38.03
N ALA A 652 -31.38 -24.05 39.29
CA ALA A 652 -30.94 -24.84 40.45
C ALA A 652 -31.79 -26.10 40.71
N GLU A 653 -32.41 -26.69 39.69
CA GLU A 653 -33.17 -27.94 39.88
C GLU A 653 -32.23 -29.03 40.39
N ILE A 654 -32.43 -29.57 41.60
CA ILE A 654 -31.63 -30.68 42.14
C ILE A 654 -32.48 -31.95 42.05
N PRO A 655 -32.18 -32.92 41.16
CA PRO A 655 -32.81 -34.23 41.21
C PRO A 655 -32.47 -34.91 42.53
N VAL A 656 -33.47 -35.55 43.16
CA VAL A 656 -33.37 -36.08 44.53
C VAL A 656 -32.35 -37.24 44.67
N ASP A 657 -31.91 -37.85 43.56
CA ASP A 657 -31.19 -39.14 43.57
C ASP A 657 -29.96 -39.23 42.62
N THR A 658 -29.34 -38.12 42.19
CA THR A 658 -28.18 -38.20 41.27
C THR A 658 -27.14 -37.12 41.56
N ARG A 659 -25.86 -37.48 41.60
CA ARG A 659 -24.75 -36.53 41.76
C ARG A 659 -24.26 -36.01 40.41
N LEU A 660 -24.05 -34.70 40.30
CA LEU A 660 -23.57 -34.07 39.05
C LEU A 660 -22.17 -34.61 38.66
N ASP A 661 -21.41 -35.04 39.66
CA ASP A 661 -20.13 -35.76 39.54
C ASP A 661 -20.19 -36.98 38.63
N GLU A 662 -21.32 -37.69 38.62
CA GLU A 662 -21.53 -38.89 37.82
C GLU A 662 -21.84 -38.55 36.36
N CYS A 663 -22.44 -37.40 36.12
CA CYS A 663 -22.79 -36.95 34.77
C CYS A 663 -21.59 -36.40 34.00
N TRP A 664 -20.64 -35.73 34.67
CA TRP A 664 -19.47 -35.09 34.03
C TRP A 664 -18.12 -35.57 34.59
N PRO A 665 -17.78 -36.86 34.42
CA PRO A 665 -16.51 -37.42 34.90
C PRO A 665 -15.28 -36.89 34.14
N ARG A 666 -15.46 -36.22 33.00
CA ARG A 666 -14.34 -35.72 32.19
C ARG A 666 -14.16 -34.21 32.23
N LEU A 667 -15.02 -33.48 32.95
CA LEU A 667 -14.92 -32.03 33.04
C LEU A 667 -13.62 -31.64 33.76
N ARG A 668 -12.81 -30.80 33.09
CA ARG A 668 -11.51 -30.29 33.55
C ARG A 668 -11.45 -28.76 33.56
N ALA A 669 -12.25 -28.10 32.71
CA ALA A 669 -12.25 -26.64 32.61
C ALA A 669 -13.66 -26.05 32.71
N VAL A 670 -13.80 -25.02 33.53
CA VAL A 670 -15.04 -24.25 33.69
C VAL A 670 -14.74 -22.76 33.54
N THR A 671 -15.37 -22.13 32.55
CA THR A 671 -15.30 -20.68 32.35
C THR A 671 -16.69 -20.10 32.48
N VAL A 672 -16.85 -19.11 33.35
CA VAL A 672 -18.12 -18.41 33.57
C VAL A 672 -17.87 -16.91 33.53
N HIS A 673 -18.43 -16.27 32.52
CA HIS A 673 -18.53 -14.83 32.39
C HIS A 673 -19.99 -14.44 32.54
N GLY A 674 -20.29 -13.37 33.27
CA GLY A 674 -21.70 -13.05 33.53
C GLY A 674 -21.95 -11.57 33.83
N PRO A 675 -23.23 -11.18 33.84
CA PRO A 675 -23.65 -9.87 34.31
C PRO A 675 -23.40 -9.75 35.83
N ASN A 676 -23.31 -8.52 36.33
CA ASN A 676 -22.92 -8.23 37.72
C ASN A 676 -23.89 -8.76 38.80
N ASP A 677 -25.10 -9.19 38.40
CA ASP A 677 -26.16 -9.63 39.31
C ASP A 677 -26.64 -11.03 38.86
N SER A 678 -25.89 -12.08 39.20
CA SER A 678 -26.36 -13.46 39.08
C SER A 678 -27.43 -13.74 40.13
N ASP A 679 -28.50 -14.44 39.75
CA ASP A 679 -29.47 -14.92 40.73
C ASP A 679 -28.87 -16.03 41.61
N LEU A 680 -29.51 -16.28 42.75
CA LEU A 680 -29.08 -17.29 43.72
C LEU A 680 -28.99 -18.69 43.09
N ASP A 681 -29.89 -19.01 42.16
CA ASP A 681 -29.92 -20.30 41.46
C ASP A 681 -28.66 -20.51 40.61
N THR A 682 -28.27 -19.50 39.82
CA THR A 682 -27.07 -19.52 38.98
C THR A 682 -25.82 -19.59 39.84
N ALA A 683 -25.76 -18.82 40.93
CA ALA A 683 -24.64 -18.84 41.87
C ALA A 683 -24.45 -20.23 42.50
N HIS A 684 -25.52 -20.82 43.03
CA HIS A 684 -25.49 -22.16 43.61
C HIS A 684 -25.01 -23.20 42.58
N THR A 685 -25.48 -23.09 41.35
CA THR A 685 -25.08 -24.01 40.28
C THR A 685 -23.60 -23.85 39.90
N ILE A 686 -23.07 -22.62 39.80
CA ILE A 686 -21.64 -22.37 39.57
C ILE A 686 -20.80 -23.02 40.67
N GLN A 687 -21.25 -22.90 41.92
CA GLN A 687 -20.58 -23.50 43.06
C GLN A 687 -20.57 -25.03 43.01
N GLN A 688 -21.66 -25.66 42.56
CA GLN A 688 -21.71 -27.09 42.29
C GLN A 688 -20.70 -27.48 41.19
N LEU A 689 -20.63 -26.71 40.10
CA LEU A 689 -19.71 -26.98 38.98
C LEU A 689 -18.24 -26.91 39.39
N THR A 690 -17.87 -25.95 40.24
CA THR A 690 -16.48 -25.80 40.72
C THR A 690 -16.12 -26.75 41.85
N SER A 691 -17.09 -27.40 42.47
CA SER A 691 -16.86 -28.39 43.52
C SER A 691 -16.95 -29.83 43.03
N LEU A 692 -17.19 -30.05 41.72
CA LEU A 692 -17.31 -31.39 41.14
C LEU A 692 -16.13 -32.29 41.52
N ARG A 693 -16.44 -33.44 42.13
CA ARG A 693 -15.48 -34.41 42.67
C ARG A 693 -14.47 -33.79 43.63
N GLY A 694 -14.92 -32.84 44.45
CA GLY A 694 -14.07 -32.07 45.36
C GLY A 694 -13.07 -31.18 44.66
N GLY A 695 -13.35 -30.76 43.41
CA GLY A 695 -12.46 -29.93 42.60
C GLY A 695 -11.15 -30.59 42.15
N ARG A 696 -10.87 -31.83 42.58
CA ARG A 696 -9.59 -32.53 42.35
C ARG A 696 -9.23 -32.73 40.88
N ALA A 697 -10.25 -32.81 40.03
CA ALA A 697 -10.09 -33.01 38.59
C ALA A 697 -10.11 -31.70 37.79
N LEU A 698 -10.41 -30.54 38.40
CA LEU A 698 -10.45 -29.28 37.67
C LEU A 698 -9.05 -28.71 37.52
N GLN A 699 -8.67 -28.42 36.27
CA GLN A 699 -7.38 -27.83 35.90
C GLN A 699 -7.50 -26.33 35.61
N TYR A 700 -8.64 -25.88 35.08
CA TYR A 700 -8.84 -24.49 34.64
C TYR A 700 -10.16 -23.94 35.15
N ILE A 701 -10.09 -22.82 35.87
CA ILE A 701 -11.26 -22.05 36.32
C ILE A 701 -11.06 -20.59 35.90
N ASP A 702 -12.01 -20.02 35.17
CA ASP A 702 -11.99 -18.61 34.76
C ASP A 702 -13.33 -17.92 35.04
N PHE A 703 -13.29 -16.92 35.92
CA PHE A 703 -14.43 -16.16 36.38
C PHE A 703 -14.29 -14.66 36.09
N ASP A 704 -15.27 -14.16 35.34
CA ASP A 704 -15.39 -12.76 34.97
C ASP A 704 -16.79 -12.25 35.30
N PHE A 705 -17.11 -12.13 36.59
CA PHE A 705 -18.34 -11.53 37.14
C PHE A 705 -18.15 -11.18 38.61
N ARG A 706 -18.97 -10.27 39.17
CA ARG A 706 -18.92 -9.90 40.59
C ARG A 706 -19.71 -10.90 41.43
N TRP A 707 -19.08 -11.47 42.46
CA TRP A 707 -19.74 -12.36 43.41
C TRP A 707 -20.31 -11.54 44.58
N LYS A 708 -21.63 -11.61 44.75
CA LYS A 708 -22.44 -11.00 45.82
C LYS A 708 -23.35 -11.95 46.63
N PRO A 709 -23.66 -13.20 46.21
CA PRO A 709 -24.60 -14.08 46.90
C PRO A 709 -24.25 -14.47 48.35
N ASP A 710 -22.96 -14.53 48.68
CA ASP A 710 -22.44 -14.84 50.01
C ASP A 710 -21.05 -14.19 50.20
N ASP A 711 -20.60 -14.04 51.46
CA ASP A 711 -19.23 -13.60 51.80
C ASP A 711 -18.17 -14.72 51.56
N GLU A 712 -18.55 -15.79 50.83
CA GLU A 712 -17.81 -17.06 50.72
C GLU A 712 -17.14 -17.27 49.35
N GLY A 713 -17.72 -16.78 48.26
CA GLY A 713 -17.14 -16.83 46.92
C GLY A 713 -17.49 -18.11 46.12
N PRO A 714 -17.16 -18.16 44.81
CA PRO A 714 -17.65 -19.19 43.88
C PRO A 714 -17.02 -20.59 43.98
N LEU A 715 -16.03 -20.82 44.85
CA LEU A 715 -15.23 -22.06 44.91
C LEU A 715 -15.71 -23.06 45.98
N GLY A 716 -17.02 -23.24 46.12
CA GLY A 716 -17.54 -24.42 46.85
C GLY A 716 -17.50 -24.35 48.38
N LEU A 717 -17.22 -23.20 48.98
CA LEU A 717 -17.20 -23.04 50.43
C LEU A 717 -18.61 -22.73 50.94
N ILE A 718 -19.44 -23.75 51.18
CA ILE A 718 -20.77 -23.59 51.82
C ILE A 718 -20.70 -23.95 53.31
N VAL A 719 -21.32 -23.11 54.13
CA VAL A 719 -21.92 -23.48 55.42
C VAL A 719 -23.28 -24.11 55.15
N LEU A 720 -23.47 -25.34 55.64
CA LEU A 720 -24.72 -26.14 55.68
C LEU A 720 -26.01 -25.31 55.50
N LEU A 721 -26.63 -25.46 54.33
CA LEU A 721 -28.08 -25.24 54.17
C LEU A 721 -28.83 -26.42 54.82
N GLU A 722 -28.75 -26.51 56.14
CA GLU A 722 -29.73 -27.25 56.92
C GLU A 722 -30.22 -26.36 58.07
N ARG A 723 -31.55 -26.20 58.12
CA ARG A 723 -32.40 -25.67 59.21
C ARG A 723 -32.64 -24.16 59.24
N LEU A 724 -33.60 -23.74 58.40
CA LEU A 724 -34.60 -22.78 58.86
C LEU A 724 -35.35 -23.42 60.06
N ASN A 725 -35.23 -22.82 61.25
CA ASN A 725 -36.05 -23.01 62.47
C ASN A 725 -35.39 -23.59 63.75
N GLN A 726 -34.13 -23.30 64.08
CA GLN A 726 -33.65 -23.43 65.48
C GLN A 726 -32.76 -22.25 65.91
N GLU A 727 -32.94 -21.83 67.17
CA GLU A 727 -32.33 -20.66 67.79
C GLU A 727 -30.79 -20.65 67.85
N PRO A 728 -30.17 -19.46 67.97
CA PRO A 728 -28.73 -19.29 67.82
C PRO A 728 -27.98 -19.62 69.12
N GLU A 729 -27.66 -20.88 69.35
CA GLU A 729 -26.65 -21.26 70.34
C GLU A 729 -25.50 -22.04 69.68
N THR A 730 -24.31 -21.44 69.73
CA THR A 730 -22.99 -22.04 69.46
C THR A 730 -22.72 -22.52 68.03
N LEU A 731 -22.55 -21.59 67.09
CA LEU A 731 -21.93 -21.86 65.79
C LEU A 731 -20.41 -21.70 65.89
N THR A 732 -19.69 -22.82 65.95
CA THR A 732 -18.24 -22.87 65.74
C THR A 732 -17.90 -22.43 64.32
N THR A 733 -16.91 -21.56 64.19
CA THR A 733 -16.39 -20.91 62.97
C THR A 733 -15.71 -21.82 61.94
N ASP A 734 -16.04 -23.12 61.90
CA ASP A 734 -15.43 -24.10 60.99
C ASP A 734 -16.36 -24.44 59.80
N GLY A 735 -16.65 -23.42 58.99
CA GLY A 735 -17.38 -23.54 57.72
C GLY A 735 -16.47 -23.92 56.54
N TYR A 736 -15.79 -25.06 56.60
CA TYR A 736 -15.02 -25.61 55.47
C TYR A 736 -15.61 -26.96 55.07
N ASN A 737 -16.09 -27.09 53.83
CA ASN A 737 -16.34 -28.42 53.29
C ASN A 737 -14.96 -29.09 53.08
N LYS A 738 -14.54 -29.93 54.04
CA LYS A 738 -13.24 -30.64 54.11
C LYS A 738 -12.86 -31.48 52.88
N HIS A 739 -13.67 -31.44 51.82
CA HIS A 739 -13.66 -32.37 50.71
C HIS A 739 -13.19 -31.71 49.40
N CYS A 740 -13.12 -30.38 49.30
CA CYS A 740 -12.63 -29.69 48.10
C CYS A 740 -11.13 -29.38 48.21
N GLN A 741 -10.31 -29.96 47.33
CA GLN A 741 -8.84 -29.96 47.44
C GLN A 741 -8.11 -29.43 46.21
N TYR A 742 -8.79 -29.21 45.08
CA TYR A 742 -8.24 -28.54 43.88
C TYR A 742 -6.81 -28.97 43.46
N THR A 743 -6.46 -30.23 43.69
CA THR A 743 -5.08 -30.74 43.63
C THR A 743 -4.43 -30.64 42.26
N ASP A 744 -5.22 -30.62 41.18
CA ASP A 744 -4.73 -30.56 39.80
C ASP A 744 -4.97 -29.17 39.15
N LEU A 745 -5.28 -28.14 39.95
CA LEU A 745 -5.56 -26.81 39.44
C LEU A 745 -4.29 -26.16 38.88
N ARG A 746 -4.33 -25.82 37.59
CA ARG A 746 -3.22 -25.22 36.83
C ARG A 746 -3.43 -23.72 36.58
N SER A 747 -4.69 -23.31 36.43
CA SER A 747 -5.07 -21.92 36.20
C SER A 747 -6.32 -21.55 36.98
N LEU A 748 -6.21 -20.49 37.79
CA LEU A 748 -7.34 -19.83 38.43
C LEU A 748 -7.36 -18.36 38.01
N ARG A 749 -8.37 -17.95 37.25
CA ARG A 749 -8.52 -16.57 36.79
C ARG A 749 -9.74 -15.93 37.45
N LEU A 750 -9.52 -14.92 38.28
CA LEU A 750 -10.57 -14.21 39.01
C LEU A 750 -10.55 -12.73 38.64
N ARG A 751 -11.15 -12.36 37.53
CA ARG A 751 -11.07 -10.97 37.05
C ARG A 751 -11.95 -10.01 37.85
N ARG A 752 -13.17 -10.43 38.17
CA ARG A 752 -14.15 -9.64 38.94
C ARG A 752 -14.72 -10.38 40.14
N ALA A 753 -14.39 -11.66 40.29
CA ALA A 753 -14.82 -12.49 41.40
C ALA A 753 -13.82 -12.36 42.54
N MET A 754 -14.26 -11.83 43.68
CA MET A 754 -13.39 -11.70 44.85
C MET A 754 -13.54 -12.94 45.74
N ILE A 755 -12.42 -13.51 46.16
CA ILE A 755 -12.36 -14.61 47.12
C ILE A 755 -11.54 -14.13 48.32
N PRO A 756 -12.03 -14.27 49.56
CA PRO A 756 -11.26 -13.90 50.74
C PRO A 756 -9.89 -14.61 50.78
N PRO A 757 -8.78 -13.89 51.08
CA PRO A 757 -7.41 -14.43 50.98
C PRO A 757 -7.18 -15.74 51.76
N LEU A 758 -7.68 -15.83 53.00
CA LEU A 758 -7.58 -17.04 53.83
C LEU A 758 -8.28 -18.26 53.20
N LYS A 759 -9.36 -18.03 52.47
CA LYS A 759 -10.10 -19.08 51.77
C LYS A 759 -9.38 -19.49 50.50
N LEU A 760 -8.88 -18.51 49.75
CA LEU A 760 -8.05 -18.75 48.57
C LEU A 760 -6.80 -19.55 48.93
N GLN A 761 -6.16 -19.27 50.07
CA GLN A 761 -5.02 -20.04 50.59
C GLN A 761 -5.37 -21.51 50.77
N LYS A 762 -6.54 -21.81 51.36
CA LYS A 762 -7.01 -23.19 51.54
C LYS A 762 -7.31 -23.88 50.21
N VAL A 763 -7.83 -23.14 49.22
CA VAL A 763 -8.13 -23.68 47.88
C VAL A 763 -6.86 -23.98 47.10
N LEU A 764 -5.88 -23.09 47.13
CA LEU A 764 -4.66 -23.21 46.32
C LEU A 764 -3.55 -24.04 46.98
N GLY A 765 -3.60 -24.25 48.29
CA GLY A 765 -2.54 -24.87 49.07
C GLY A 765 -1.98 -26.17 48.47
N ASP A 766 -2.85 -27.12 48.12
CA ASP A 766 -2.43 -28.40 47.55
C ASP A 766 -1.79 -28.23 46.15
N SER A 767 -2.36 -27.38 45.29
CA SER A 767 -1.85 -27.11 43.93
C SER A 767 -0.53 -26.34 43.92
N LEU A 768 -0.32 -25.45 44.90
CA LEU A 768 0.92 -24.69 45.09
C LEU A 768 2.03 -25.58 45.64
N GLY A 769 1.70 -26.38 46.66
CA GLY A 769 2.62 -27.37 47.22
C GLY A 769 3.07 -28.42 46.19
N ALA A 770 2.23 -28.74 45.21
CA ALA A 770 2.56 -29.60 44.09
C ALA A 770 3.23 -28.87 42.90
N HIS A 771 3.41 -27.54 42.97
CA HIS A 771 3.89 -26.67 41.89
C HIS A 771 3.13 -26.81 40.55
N LYS A 772 1.84 -27.14 40.62
CA LYS A 772 0.98 -27.33 39.44
C LYS A 772 0.33 -26.02 38.96
N LEU A 773 0.09 -25.07 39.86
CA LEU A 773 -0.55 -23.79 39.54
C LEU A 773 0.42 -22.85 38.80
N HIS A 774 0.15 -22.59 37.52
CA HIS A 774 0.97 -21.73 36.68
C HIS A 774 0.36 -20.34 36.41
N THR A 775 -0.98 -20.21 36.52
CA THR A 775 -1.70 -18.96 36.26
C THR A 775 -2.61 -18.60 37.43
N LEU A 776 -2.48 -17.37 37.94
CA LEU A 776 -3.33 -16.82 38.99
C LEU A 776 -3.75 -15.38 38.66
N ASP A 777 -5.04 -15.13 38.43
CA ASP A 777 -5.56 -13.76 38.35
C ASP A 777 -6.33 -13.42 39.64
N LEU A 778 -6.11 -12.22 40.18
CA LEU A 778 -6.70 -11.71 41.43
C LEU A 778 -7.48 -10.41 41.19
N ALA A 779 -8.70 -10.34 41.73
CA ALA A 779 -9.51 -9.14 41.81
C ALA A 779 -9.40 -8.52 43.21
N PHE A 780 -9.22 -7.20 43.29
CA PHE A 780 -9.00 -6.50 44.55
C PHE A 780 -10.29 -5.87 45.09
N PRO A 781 -10.39 -5.71 46.42
CA PRO A 781 -11.43 -4.89 47.03
C PRO A 781 -11.16 -3.40 46.82
N LEU A 782 -12.25 -2.65 46.62
CA LEU A 782 -12.23 -1.19 46.61
C LEU A 782 -12.43 -0.63 48.03
N ASP A 783 -11.88 0.55 48.27
CA ASP A 783 -12.04 1.25 49.54
C ASP A 783 -13.52 1.59 49.80
N HIS A 784 -13.97 1.40 51.05
CA HIS A 784 -15.27 1.89 51.48
C HIS A 784 -15.24 3.42 51.66
N GLN A 785 -16.41 4.04 51.63
CA GLN A 785 -16.53 5.49 51.78
C GLN A 785 -15.93 5.96 53.11
N GLY A 786 -14.93 6.86 53.04
CA GLY A 786 -14.22 7.41 54.21
C GLY A 786 -12.92 6.69 54.59
N ALA A 787 -12.57 5.58 53.94
CA ALA A 787 -11.28 4.94 54.11
C ALA A 787 -10.14 5.73 53.45
N LEU A 788 -8.91 5.54 53.95
CA LEU A 788 -7.71 6.06 53.29
C LEU A 788 -7.55 5.41 51.92
N GLU A 789 -7.29 6.23 50.88
CA GLU A 789 -7.15 5.74 49.51
C GLU A 789 -6.03 4.69 49.41
N GLY A 790 -6.40 3.54 48.86
CA GLY A 790 -5.57 2.39 48.63
C GLY A 790 -5.34 1.50 49.86
N SER A 791 -6.01 1.76 50.97
CA SER A 791 -5.90 0.95 52.19
C SER A 791 -6.42 -0.48 51.99
N ALA A 792 -7.53 -0.65 51.26
CA ALA A 792 -8.12 -1.95 50.98
C ALA A 792 -7.22 -2.82 50.10
N SER A 793 -6.70 -2.27 49.00
CA SER A 793 -5.79 -3.03 48.13
C SER A 793 -4.44 -3.32 48.80
N THR A 794 -3.93 -2.40 49.63
CA THR A 794 -2.70 -2.62 50.41
C THR A 794 -2.88 -3.78 51.39
N ARG A 795 -3.96 -3.76 52.18
CA ARG A 795 -4.30 -4.87 53.07
C ARG A 795 -4.47 -6.17 52.29
N HIS A 796 -5.10 -6.11 51.12
CA HIS A 796 -5.29 -7.29 50.28
C HIS A 796 -3.97 -7.94 49.83
N ILE A 797 -2.93 -7.16 49.49
CA ILE A 797 -1.58 -7.71 49.23
C ILE A 797 -0.99 -8.34 50.49
N GLN A 798 -1.11 -7.67 51.65
CA GLN A 798 -0.59 -8.18 52.93
C GLN A 798 -1.27 -9.50 53.34
N ASP A 799 -2.57 -9.63 53.10
CA ASP A 799 -3.31 -10.86 53.39
C ASP A 799 -2.95 -12.00 52.40
N HIS A 800 -2.29 -11.66 51.28
CA HIS A 800 -1.77 -12.61 50.28
C HIS A 800 -0.27 -12.88 50.43
N ASP A 801 0.36 -12.51 51.54
CA ASP A 801 1.81 -12.68 51.76
C ASP A 801 2.27 -14.15 51.64
N TRP A 802 1.36 -15.09 51.90
CA TRP A 802 1.56 -16.53 51.74
C TRP A 802 1.81 -17.00 50.29
N LEU A 803 1.55 -16.17 49.27
CA LEU A 803 1.89 -16.46 47.87
C LEU A 803 3.35 -16.14 47.52
N ARG A 804 4.08 -15.41 48.38
CA ARG A 804 5.45 -14.98 48.08
C ARG A 804 6.38 -16.17 47.97
N GLY A 805 7.25 -16.16 46.97
CA GLY A 805 8.24 -17.22 46.75
C GLY A 805 7.74 -18.42 45.95
N GLU A 806 6.48 -18.40 45.47
CA GLU A 806 5.91 -19.51 44.72
C GLU A 806 6.56 -19.66 43.33
N HIS A 807 7.24 -20.78 43.12
CA HIS A 807 7.98 -21.08 41.87
C HIS A 807 7.08 -21.56 40.72
N GLY A 808 5.89 -22.08 41.03
CA GLY A 808 4.97 -22.62 40.02
C GLY A 808 4.34 -21.53 39.14
N ILE A 809 4.12 -20.34 39.71
CA ILE A 809 3.36 -19.26 39.07
C ILE A 809 4.22 -18.55 38.02
N ARG A 810 3.73 -18.56 36.77
CA ARG A 810 4.36 -17.88 35.62
C ARG A 810 3.53 -16.73 35.06
N CYS A 811 2.23 -16.73 35.33
CA CYS A 811 1.31 -15.71 34.85
C CYS A 811 0.45 -15.17 35.98
N ILE A 812 0.43 -13.85 36.15
CA ILE A 812 -0.44 -13.17 37.10
C ILE A 812 -1.34 -12.16 36.38
N GLY A 813 -2.63 -12.15 36.73
CA GLY A 813 -3.57 -11.10 36.36
C GLY A 813 -4.01 -10.28 37.57
N LEU A 814 -4.10 -8.95 37.45
CA LEU A 814 -4.54 -8.08 38.54
C LEU A 814 -5.58 -7.09 38.04
N SER A 815 -6.71 -7.03 38.74
CA SER A 815 -7.82 -6.15 38.38
C SER A 815 -8.54 -5.53 39.58
N GLU A 816 -9.31 -4.47 39.33
CA GLU A 816 -10.14 -3.74 40.31
C GLU A 816 -9.35 -3.19 41.53
N PHE A 817 -8.06 -2.88 41.38
CA PHE A 817 -7.21 -2.39 42.48
C PHE A 817 -7.02 -0.88 42.47
N ARG A 818 -6.82 -0.29 43.65
CA ARG A 818 -6.34 1.08 43.83
C ARG A 818 -5.32 1.09 44.96
N PHE A 819 -4.10 1.54 44.71
CA PHE A 819 -3.11 1.81 45.76
C PHE A 819 -2.98 3.32 45.94
N ARG A 820 -2.28 3.73 47.00
CA ARG A 820 -2.11 5.14 47.37
C ARG A 820 -1.51 5.95 46.21
N ALA A 821 -2.08 7.12 45.93
CA ALA A 821 -1.53 8.07 44.97
C ALA A 821 -0.15 8.59 45.41
N TYR A 822 0.77 8.77 44.46
CA TYR A 822 2.09 9.40 44.65
C TYR A 822 2.90 8.84 45.84
N PRO A 823 3.29 7.55 45.79
CA PRO A 823 4.20 6.98 46.78
C PRO A 823 5.49 7.81 46.85
N LYS A 824 5.89 8.21 48.06
CA LYS A 824 7.09 9.03 48.31
C LYS A 824 8.37 8.19 48.28
N THR A 825 8.26 6.89 48.53
CA THR A 825 9.35 5.92 48.49
C THR A 825 8.92 4.67 47.73
N ASP A 826 9.88 3.92 47.18
CA ASP A 826 9.61 2.63 46.55
C ASP A 826 9.00 1.62 47.54
N ASP A 827 9.32 1.74 48.84
CA ASP A 827 8.75 0.91 49.92
C ASP A 827 7.26 1.18 50.18
N GLU A 828 6.72 2.33 49.76
CA GLU A 828 5.28 2.61 49.80
C GLU A 828 4.53 1.91 48.64
N MET A 829 5.25 1.36 47.65
CA MET A 829 4.69 0.58 46.54
C MET A 829 4.70 -0.92 46.85
N TYR A 830 3.63 -1.41 47.47
CA TYR A 830 3.50 -2.81 47.87
C TYR A 830 3.44 -3.79 46.68
N LEU A 831 2.90 -3.36 45.53
CA LEU A 831 2.68 -4.23 44.38
C LEU A 831 3.97 -4.68 43.66
N PRO A 832 4.93 -3.78 43.32
CA PRO A 832 6.23 -4.18 42.78
C PRO A 832 6.95 -5.24 43.62
N GLY A 833 7.06 -5.02 44.93
CA GLY A 833 7.72 -5.96 45.83
C GLY A 833 6.97 -7.30 45.96
N PHE A 834 5.64 -7.29 45.86
CA PHE A 834 4.86 -8.52 45.79
C PHE A 834 5.13 -9.31 44.50
N LEU A 835 5.08 -8.65 43.34
CA LEU A 835 5.34 -9.30 42.04
C LEU A 835 6.80 -9.77 41.89
N ALA A 836 7.76 -9.04 42.45
CA ALA A 836 9.17 -9.43 42.48
C ALA A 836 9.44 -10.72 43.26
N SER A 837 8.54 -11.12 44.15
CA SER A 837 8.70 -12.33 44.97
C SER A 837 8.44 -13.62 44.21
N PHE A 838 7.91 -13.56 42.98
CA PHE A 838 7.63 -14.73 42.14
C PHE A 838 8.81 -14.96 41.18
N PRO A 839 9.66 -15.98 41.42
CA PRO A 839 10.93 -16.13 40.71
C PRO A 839 10.77 -16.47 39.21
N ASN A 840 9.66 -17.11 38.83
CA ASN A 840 9.38 -17.56 37.46
C ASN A 840 8.26 -16.75 36.78
N LEU A 841 7.95 -15.55 37.28
CA LEU A 841 6.90 -14.71 36.70
C LEU A 841 7.31 -14.15 35.33
N GLU A 842 6.63 -14.59 34.28
CA GLU A 842 6.93 -14.24 32.89
C GLU A 842 5.89 -13.28 32.30
N VAL A 843 4.61 -13.42 32.70
CA VAL A 843 3.49 -12.69 32.09
C VAL A 843 2.66 -11.99 33.16
N LEU A 844 2.41 -10.69 32.95
CA LEU A 844 1.56 -9.87 33.78
C LEU A 844 0.38 -9.31 32.97
N GLU A 845 -0.85 -9.55 33.38
CA GLU A 845 -2.02 -8.76 32.97
C GLU A 845 -2.35 -7.78 34.10
N ILE A 846 -2.28 -6.47 33.85
CA ILE A 846 -2.51 -5.46 34.88
C ILE A 846 -3.46 -4.38 34.38
N ASN A 847 -4.65 -4.31 34.98
CA ASN A 847 -5.73 -3.45 34.51
C ASN A 847 -6.55 -2.89 35.67
N SER A 848 -6.60 -1.57 35.81
CA SER A 848 -7.52 -0.93 36.76
C SER A 848 -8.12 0.34 36.17
N SER A 849 -9.43 0.51 36.31
CA SER A 849 -10.16 1.72 35.94
C SER A 849 -10.07 2.82 37.01
N HIS A 850 -9.44 2.53 38.16
CA HIS A 850 -9.34 3.44 39.30
C HIS A 850 -8.05 4.26 39.34
N TYR A 851 -7.27 4.28 38.25
CA TYR A 851 -6.00 4.98 38.16
C TYR A 851 -6.01 6.08 37.10
N ASP A 852 -5.31 7.17 37.39
CA ASP A 852 -4.81 8.08 36.35
C ASP A 852 -3.72 7.39 35.51
N GLN A 853 -3.69 7.67 34.21
CA GLN A 853 -2.74 7.04 33.27
C GLN A 853 -1.27 7.28 33.65
N ARG A 854 -0.94 8.48 34.14
CA ARG A 854 0.43 8.83 34.59
C ARG A 854 0.82 8.03 35.82
N GLU A 855 -0.05 7.95 36.81
CA GLU A 855 0.19 7.19 38.03
C GLU A 855 0.35 5.69 37.72
N PHE A 856 -0.48 5.17 36.81
CA PHE A 856 -0.38 3.78 36.37
C PHE A 856 0.93 3.48 35.62
N CYS A 857 1.40 4.40 34.78
CA CYS A 857 2.72 4.28 34.16
C CYS A 857 3.84 4.17 35.19
N ILE A 858 3.84 5.04 36.22
CA ILE A 858 4.85 5.01 37.28
C ILE A 858 4.82 3.66 38.01
N MET A 859 3.63 3.12 38.30
CA MET A 859 3.49 1.80 38.90
C MET A 859 4.08 0.69 38.02
N ILE A 860 3.77 0.67 36.72
CA ILE A 860 4.33 -0.35 35.82
C ILE A 860 5.85 -0.18 35.67
N GLU A 861 6.36 1.04 35.60
CA GLU A 861 7.81 1.30 35.58
C GLU A 861 8.49 0.79 36.87
N ALA A 862 7.87 0.95 38.04
CA ALA A 862 8.38 0.39 39.29
C ALA A 862 8.38 -1.15 39.26
N ILE A 863 7.33 -1.78 38.73
CA ILE A 863 7.26 -3.24 38.54
C ILE A 863 8.39 -3.72 37.62
N LEU A 864 8.64 -3.03 36.50
CA LEU A 864 9.68 -3.38 35.54
C LEU A 864 11.10 -3.33 36.14
N LYS A 865 11.34 -2.47 37.14
CA LYS A 865 12.65 -2.37 37.79
C LYS A 865 12.98 -3.58 38.68
N VAL A 866 11.96 -4.27 39.18
CA VAL A 866 12.12 -5.33 40.20
C VAL A 866 11.66 -6.71 39.73
N THR A 867 11.24 -6.84 38.47
CA THR A 867 10.78 -8.10 37.87
C THR A 867 11.48 -8.41 36.56
N HIS A 868 11.42 -9.68 36.13
CA HIS A 868 11.97 -10.16 34.85
C HIS A 868 10.88 -10.61 33.88
N LEU A 869 9.87 -9.76 33.70
CA LEU A 869 8.72 -10.05 32.85
C LEU A 869 9.12 -10.17 31.37
N GLN A 870 8.47 -11.07 30.65
CA GLN A 870 8.55 -11.16 29.19
C GLN A 870 7.43 -10.36 28.52
N LYS A 871 6.22 -10.37 29.11
CA LYS A 871 5.03 -9.75 28.51
C LYS A 871 4.18 -9.02 29.54
N ILE A 872 3.66 -7.86 29.15
CA ILE A 872 2.67 -7.10 29.92
C ILE A 872 1.44 -6.83 29.05
N TYR A 873 0.27 -7.28 29.52
CA TYR A 873 -1.04 -6.97 28.96
C TYR A 873 -1.69 -5.86 29.77
N GLN A 874 -2.02 -4.74 29.12
CA GLN A 874 -2.71 -3.63 29.78
C GLN A 874 -3.64 -2.89 28.82
N LYS A 875 -4.73 -2.34 29.34
CA LYS A 875 -5.72 -1.51 28.63
C LYS A 875 -6.09 -0.21 29.36
N THR A 876 -5.30 0.20 30.35
CA THR A 876 -5.57 1.41 31.15
C THR A 876 -4.86 2.64 30.57
N VAL A 877 -3.62 2.50 30.10
CA VAL A 877 -2.75 3.62 29.66
C VAL A 877 -2.77 3.76 28.14
N LEU A 878 -3.14 4.95 27.67
CA LEU A 878 -3.30 5.29 26.25
C LEU A 878 -2.47 6.52 25.86
N GLY A 879 -2.43 6.82 24.55
CA GLY A 879 -1.82 8.04 24.01
C GLY A 879 -0.34 8.20 24.38
N ASP A 880 0.08 9.45 24.63
CA ASP A 880 1.47 9.82 24.92
C ASP A 880 2.07 9.02 26.10
N TRP A 881 1.27 8.71 27.13
CA TRP A 881 1.72 7.90 28.26
C TRP A 881 1.90 6.43 27.87
N GLY A 882 1.08 5.93 26.95
CA GLY A 882 1.22 4.59 26.38
C GLY A 882 2.49 4.46 25.54
N ASP A 883 2.86 5.51 24.81
CA ASP A 883 4.10 5.54 24.03
C ASP A 883 5.34 5.57 24.93
N LYS A 884 5.31 6.38 26.01
CA LYS A 884 6.36 6.37 27.04
C LYS A 884 6.51 5.01 27.70
N LEU A 885 5.38 4.38 28.04
CA LEU A 885 5.39 3.05 28.65
C LEU A 885 5.98 2.01 27.69
N ARG A 886 5.66 2.09 26.39
CA ARG A 886 6.22 1.22 25.36
C ARG A 886 7.73 1.39 25.21
N GLU A 887 8.23 2.62 25.31
CA GLU A 887 9.67 2.89 25.33
C GLU A 887 10.34 2.28 26.57
N ALA A 888 9.74 2.45 27.75
CA ALA A 888 10.24 1.91 29.00
C ALA A 888 10.29 0.38 29.00
N THR A 889 9.23 -0.31 28.53
CA THR A 889 9.21 -1.77 28.39
C THR A 889 10.23 -2.24 27.35
N GLY A 890 10.37 -1.52 26.23
CA GLY A 890 11.31 -1.84 25.17
C GLY A 890 12.77 -1.81 25.62
N LYS A 891 13.15 -0.87 26.51
CA LYS A 891 14.50 -0.79 27.11
C LYS A 891 14.85 -2.02 27.95
N GLN A 892 13.85 -2.68 28.54
CA GLN A 892 13.99 -3.87 29.37
C GLN A 892 13.73 -5.18 28.60
N GLY A 893 13.47 -5.11 27.28
CA GLY A 893 13.16 -6.29 26.46
C GLY A 893 11.77 -6.90 26.72
N VAL A 894 10.85 -6.17 27.34
CA VAL A 894 9.50 -6.64 27.68
C VAL A 894 8.50 -6.25 26.58
N GLU A 895 7.68 -7.21 26.15
CA GLU A 895 6.63 -6.98 25.15
C GLU A 895 5.38 -6.37 25.80
N LEU A 896 5.08 -5.10 25.47
CA LEU A 896 3.86 -4.42 25.90
C LEU A 896 2.72 -4.62 24.89
N ILE A 897 1.69 -5.34 25.32
CA ILE A 897 0.52 -5.70 24.52
C ILE A 897 -0.69 -4.92 25.02
N TRP A 898 -1.35 -4.21 24.09
CA TRP A 898 -2.59 -3.51 24.37
C TRP A 898 -3.76 -4.49 24.43
N GLY A 899 -4.53 -4.46 25.52
CA GLY A 899 -5.72 -5.28 25.71
C GLY A 899 -5.58 -6.34 26.80
N ASP A 900 -6.55 -7.24 26.83
CA ASP A 900 -6.64 -8.32 27.81
C ASP A 900 -5.79 -9.52 27.35
N ARG A 901 -5.28 -10.33 28.29
CA ARG A 901 -4.62 -11.58 27.94
C ARG A 901 -5.63 -12.51 27.25
N PRO A 902 -5.32 -13.04 26.05
CA PRO A 902 -6.26 -13.88 25.32
C PRO A 902 -6.76 -15.07 26.14
N ARG A 903 -8.08 -15.29 26.13
CA ARG A 903 -8.72 -16.49 26.68
C ARG A 903 -8.86 -17.53 25.57
N GLN A 904 -7.84 -18.36 25.41
CA GLN A 904 -7.84 -19.42 24.41
C GLN A 904 -9.01 -20.39 24.66
N TRP A 905 -9.73 -20.73 23.60
CA TRP A 905 -10.78 -21.75 23.64
C TRP A 905 -10.81 -22.53 22.31
N PRO A 906 -10.88 -23.88 22.34
CA PRO A 906 -10.72 -24.72 23.52
C PRO A 906 -9.35 -24.59 24.19
N LEU A 907 -9.30 -24.78 25.51
CA LEU A 907 -8.05 -24.87 26.28
C LEU A 907 -7.33 -26.16 25.92
N ILE A 908 -6.00 -26.18 26.03
CA ILE A 908 -5.23 -27.41 25.93
C ILE A 908 -5.24 -28.02 27.33
N ILE A 909 -5.94 -29.15 27.48
CA ILE A 909 -5.91 -29.92 28.73
C ILE A 909 -4.60 -30.70 28.72
N GLU A 910 -3.82 -30.53 29.77
CA GLU A 910 -2.59 -31.27 29.95
C GLU A 910 -2.95 -32.60 30.64
N ASP A 911 -2.84 -33.70 29.89
CA ASP A 911 -2.94 -35.04 30.48
C ASP A 911 -1.62 -35.35 31.18
N ASP A 912 -1.69 -35.66 32.49
CA ASP A 912 -0.57 -36.25 33.23
C ASP A 912 -0.30 -37.63 32.58
N SER A 913 0.66 -37.68 31.65
CA SER A 913 1.16 -38.92 31.03
C SER A 913 2.32 -39.51 31.82
#